data_AF-A0A3P8AVF1-F1
#
_entry.id   AF-A0A3P8AVF1-F1
#
_cell.length_a   1.000
_cell.length_b   1.000
_cell.length_c   1.000
_cell.angle_alpha   90.00
_cell.angle_beta   90.00
_cell.angle_gamma   90.00
#
_symmetry.space_group_name_H-M   'P 1'
#
loop_
_entity.id
_entity.type
_entity.pdbx_description
1 polymer ?
#
loop_
_entity_poly.entity_id
_entity_poly.type
_entity_poly.pdbx_seq_one_letter_code
_entity_poly.pdbx_strand_id
1 'polypeptide(L)'
;MLYFSFISEWFVRFALGPSLLGHRVRLFVNHPLTEEKGGSYQKSWNELPWQNSSKNANDCFDAYAEFRCFIAGPFRYVFLCDTDNFEDFSGSGYLQIIPQLTVGVDGHVQLPLNAIQCQTVLSKLLGPFEQWESRLRVSKECGYNMIHLSPIQTLGVSDSAYSISNHLELNPMFSTKGKIYTMQDVAKLVQKLHDEWQVLLISDVVWNHTAKNSSWLIDHPECAYNLENSPHLRPAFVLDRILYHFGREVADGKWTNCGIPKDKWEGYHLENLRRVLLDQVLPPHRLHEFFQVDVDKLGAEFASKIAGAFQFRLIDDCLVPLRTNLLPRLELGKPCAQEEKTLPLVIVQCPDYKRFGSTVDMEQAILTFNQPKPDCVDEQQRQWRCVDDFRACLQRLNDDSATRCWNHLRDAVNALLGHVNYERVADYGLKHADYESHHALLPKYFENPYENADLQTEEAMMYNEKAKHIMALNGWVMNDDPLKNFAEFPSKTPEQWVNDALVYFRRELICWDDSVKLRYGQTPEDCPFLWKYMTDYTELTAKTFYGFRLDNCHSTPLHVAEYLLEKARYIKPDLYVYAELFTRDENLDNLFINRLGITSIVREAQNAGDSHEEGRLVFRYGGIPVSSFFQRPIRPLMSRVSHAMFFDVTHDNCCPIQARTIYDTFPSAALVAMAGCAIGSNRGFDELVPYQIDVVREKRLYCSWTDCEKPEAGQVNFSSGMMIGRRAINDLHYFLGTAGFDEVYVDQITEDVVAVTRHNPIMHQSVILVSRTCFSPDKINRATVCQSEMVNAEPSSMSFMTDVEFVEFPPGSAIALRTDLLGLGFRMRSCSGTDLEKMAHEGYDPVLIFNLTDNLALALFQAPSLRTILSGMTLQDLNRVLFRCHEEEADEHPGAGAYYIPGVGNLVYCGLQGMTILLNTVRLKNDLGHPFCEHIRKGDWLVDYIADRLIRNHHTKDLGLWFKNMFELYKAVPYNLKPCYFDAIVSGSYRIIRETVWRKMSKFINSGSSFVRNLALASLAFCAYAKSAQLPQLSDKIHPPLPNTVVDSVTGSSVQALTSLSAGLPHFSCGLFRNWGRDTFIALPGILLITGRYDEARYTILAYAGCLRHGLIPNLLGGGAFARYNCRDAVWWWLYSIKCYTEIAPNGEEILSDTVRRLYPSDDVVASQKCTEQPLADTIQEAMQRHFEGISVRTLLFTIVLLSVHEHIPPVKET
;
A
#
# COMPACT_ATOMS: atom_id res chain seq x y z
N MET A 1 7.42 -2.04 0.92
CA MET A 1 7.20 -1.47 -0.44
C MET A 1 5.78 -0.95 -0.52
N LEU A 2 5.53 0.14 -1.24
CA LEU A 2 4.19 0.69 -1.43
C LEU A 2 3.52 0.07 -2.66
N TYR A 3 2.19 -0.06 -2.61
CA TYR A 3 1.36 -0.52 -3.73
C TYR A 3 0.55 0.66 -4.30
N PHE A 4 0.73 0.91 -5.59
CA PHE A 4 0.06 1.96 -6.35
C PHE A 4 -0.65 1.37 -7.56
N SER A 5 -1.98 1.42 -7.57
CA SER A 5 -2.82 0.91 -8.65
C SER A 5 -3.43 2.04 -9.48
N PHE A 6 -3.45 1.85 -10.79
CA PHE A 6 -4.02 2.73 -11.80
C PHE A 6 -5.01 1.95 -12.66
N ILE A 7 -6.04 2.62 -13.15
CA ILE A 7 -6.98 2.02 -14.11
C ILE A 7 -6.51 2.42 -15.51
N SER A 8 -6.78 1.58 -16.51
CA SER A 8 -6.55 1.96 -17.91
C SER A 8 -7.23 3.30 -18.22
N GLU A 9 -6.65 4.05 -19.15
CA GLU A 9 -7.01 5.41 -19.56
C GLU A 9 -6.61 6.55 -18.59
N TRP A 10 -6.14 6.22 -17.38
CA TRP A 10 -5.64 7.23 -16.45
C TRP A 10 -4.29 7.81 -16.90
N PHE A 11 -4.01 9.05 -16.46
CA PHE A 11 -2.70 9.67 -16.62
C PHE A 11 -1.91 9.58 -15.32
N VAL A 12 -0.67 9.09 -15.38
CA VAL A 12 0.26 9.14 -14.26
C VAL A 12 1.11 10.38 -14.39
N ARG A 13 0.92 11.35 -13.49
CA ARG A 13 1.70 12.59 -13.46
C ARG A 13 2.74 12.56 -12.34
N PHE A 14 4.01 12.65 -12.72
CA PHE A 14 5.14 12.86 -11.83
C PHE A 14 5.41 14.35 -11.70
N ALA A 15 5.62 14.83 -10.48
CA ALA A 15 6.03 16.20 -10.18
C ALA A 15 7.33 16.16 -9.37
N LEU A 16 8.19 17.16 -9.57
CA LEU A 16 9.44 17.25 -8.83
C LEU A 16 9.18 17.54 -7.34
N GLY A 17 9.77 16.71 -6.48
CA GLY A 17 9.82 16.99 -5.04
C GLY A 17 10.78 18.14 -4.72
N PRO A 18 10.63 18.83 -3.57
CA PRO A 18 11.50 19.94 -3.19
C PRO A 18 12.99 19.61 -3.18
N SER A 19 13.35 18.37 -2.85
CA SER A 19 14.74 17.88 -2.83
C SER A 19 15.37 17.71 -4.21
N LEU A 20 14.57 17.77 -5.28
CA LEU A 20 15.01 17.63 -6.67
C LEU A 20 15.01 18.97 -7.42
N LEU A 21 14.57 20.06 -6.78
CA LEU A 21 14.56 21.39 -7.39
C LEU A 21 16.00 21.88 -7.62
N GLY A 22 16.28 22.37 -8.83
CA GLY A 22 17.62 22.82 -9.23
C GLY A 22 18.53 21.72 -9.80
N HIS A 23 18.12 20.45 -9.74
CA HIS A 23 18.85 19.32 -10.32
C HIS A 23 18.38 19.01 -11.74
N ARG A 24 19.25 18.40 -12.56
CA ARG A 24 18.87 17.84 -13.87
C ARG A 24 18.28 16.45 -13.65
N VAL A 25 16.94 16.36 -13.64
CA VAL A 25 16.23 15.09 -13.45
C VAL A 25 15.78 14.51 -14.79
N ARG A 26 16.08 13.24 -15.05
CA ARG A 26 15.55 12.47 -16.18
C ARG A 26 14.69 11.34 -15.65
N LEU A 27 13.51 11.14 -16.22
CA LEU A 27 12.53 10.15 -15.75
C LEU A 27 12.26 9.13 -16.85
N PHE A 28 12.30 7.85 -16.48
CA PHE A 28 12.05 6.74 -17.40
C PHE A 28 10.94 5.86 -16.85
N VAL A 29 10.11 5.33 -17.75
CA VAL A 29 9.09 4.32 -17.44
C VAL A 29 9.25 3.15 -18.40
N ASN A 30 9.01 1.93 -17.92
CA ASN A 30 9.03 0.75 -18.81
C ASN A 30 7.66 0.44 -19.45
N HIS A 31 6.69 1.34 -19.27
CA HIS A 31 5.38 1.31 -19.93
C HIS A 31 5.50 1.85 -21.36
N PRO A 32 4.87 1.21 -22.36
CA PRO A 32 4.86 1.71 -23.74
C PRO A 32 4.20 3.10 -23.85
N LEU A 33 4.79 4.04 -24.57
CA LEU A 33 4.23 5.41 -24.67
C LEU A 33 3.20 5.59 -25.80
N THR A 34 3.16 4.68 -26.77
CA THR A 34 2.27 4.76 -27.93
C THR A 34 1.57 3.43 -28.17
N GLU A 35 0.30 3.50 -28.51
CA GLU A 35 -0.52 2.35 -28.91
C GLU A 35 -0.15 1.97 -30.35
N GLU A 36 0.82 1.06 -30.53
CA GLU A 36 1.04 0.46 -31.84
C GLU A 36 -0.14 -0.46 -32.20
N LYS A 37 -0.61 -0.41 -33.45
CA LYS A 37 -1.69 -1.28 -33.96
C LYS A 37 -1.28 -2.75 -33.80
N GLY A 38 -1.76 -3.40 -32.74
CA GLY A 38 -1.44 -4.79 -32.42
C GLY A 38 -1.15 -5.08 -30.95
N GLY A 39 -1.06 -4.07 -30.07
CA GLY A 39 -1.15 -4.26 -28.61
C GLY A 39 -0.16 -5.25 -27.99
N SER A 40 1.08 -5.33 -28.50
CA SER A 40 2.08 -6.22 -27.90
C SER A 40 2.48 -5.70 -26.52
N TYR A 41 2.22 -6.51 -25.49
CA TYR A 41 2.76 -6.30 -24.14
C TYR A 41 4.29 -6.44 -24.20
N GLN A 42 5.00 -5.35 -24.49
CA GLN A 42 6.46 -5.32 -24.57
C GLN A 42 6.99 -4.18 -23.71
N LYS A 43 7.68 -4.54 -22.62
CA LYS A 43 8.30 -3.57 -21.71
C LYS A 43 9.57 -3.00 -22.35
N SER A 44 9.65 -1.68 -22.45
CA SER A 44 10.84 -0.97 -22.91
C SER A 44 11.00 0.32 -22.11
N TRP A 45 12.22 0.66 -21.71
CA TRP A 45 12.48 1.90 -20.97
C TRP A 45 12.37 3.11 -21.90
N ASN A 46 11.42 3.99 -21.61
CA ASN A 46 11.15 5.21 -22.36
C ASN A 46 11.35 6.44 -21.46
N GLU A 47 12.10 7.44 -21.94
CA GLU A 47 12.26 8.72 -21.24
C GLU A 47 11.01 9.58 -21.40
N LEU A 48 10.52 10.13 -20.29
CA LEU A 48 9.37 11.04 -20.27
C LEU A 48 9.84 12.50 -20.36
N PRO A 49 9.26 13.29 -21.28
CA PRO A 49 9.60 14.70 -21.39
C PRO A 49 8.97 15.51 -20.24
N TRP A 50 9.75 16.39 -19.64
CA TRP A 50 9.25 17.36 -18.67
C TRP A 50 8.47 18.48 -19.38
N GLN A 51 7.28 18.74 -18.88
CA GLN A 51 6.38 19.81 -19.27
C GLN A 51 6.28 20.83 -18.12
N ASN A 52 5.79 22.03 -18.42
CA ASN A 52 5.61 23.08 -17.41
C ASN A 52 4.29 23.79 -17.63
N SER A 53 3.48 23.93 -16.58
CA SER A 53 2.21 24.66 -16.63
C SER A 53 2.39 26.18 -16.57
N SER A 54 3.54 26.68 -16.12
CA SER A 54 3.84 28.11 -16.11
C SER A 54 4.06 28.61 -17.55
N LYS A 55 3.46 29.75 -17.89
CA LYS A 55 3.75 30.42 -19.18
C LYS A 55 5.09 31.16 -19.15
N ASN A 56 5.70 31.27 -17.97
CA ASN A 56 7.00 31.89 -17.78
C ASN A 56 8.10 30.81 -17.87
N ALA A 57 8.95 30.91 -18.89
CA ALA A 57 10.02 29.94 -19.13
C ALA A 57 11.04 29.83 -17.97
N ASN A 58 11.15 30.86 -17.13
CA ASN A 58 12.07 30.89 -16.00
C ASN A 58 11.48 30.30 -14.70
N ASP A 59 10.22 29.85 -14.72
CA ASP A 59 9.50 29.35 -13.55
C ASP A 59 9.22 27.86 -13.70
N CYS A 60 10.16 27.02 -13.25
CA CYS A 60 10.11 25.56 -13.38
C CYS A 60 9.51 24.82 -12.17
N PHE A 61 8.89 25.54 -11.21
CA PHE A 61 8.41 24.94 -9.96
C PHE A 61 7.18 24.03 -10.11
N ASP A 62 6.47 24.11 -11.24
CA ASP A 62 5.38 23.19 -11.60
C ASP A 62 5.79 22.21 -12.72
N ALA A 63 7.09 21.93 -12.89
CA ALA A 63 7.52 20.95 -13.88
C ALA A 63 6.91 19.57 -13.56
N TYR A 64 6.29 18.95 -14.57
CA TYR A 64 5.71 17.63 -14.47
C TYR A 64 6.02 16.79 -15.70
N ALA A 65 6.07 15.47 -15.53
CA ALA A 65 6.15 14.51 -16.62
C ALA A 65 4.97 13.55 -16.49
N GLU A 66 4.31 13.20 -17.58
CA GLU A 66 3.15 12.31 -17.52
C GLU A 66 3.04 11.40 -18.73
N PHE A 67 2.36 10.27 -18.55
CA PHE A 67 2.01 9.33 -19.61
C PHE A 67 0.62 8.75 -19.36
N ARG A 68 -0.04 8.26 -20.42
CA ARG A 68 -1.34 7.58 -20.35
C ARG A 68 -1.16 6.09 -20.16
N CYS A 69 -1.87 5.52 -19.20
CA CYS A 69 -1.99 4.08 -19.03
C CYS A 69 -2.96 3.51 -20.07
N PHE A 70 -2.52 2.59 -20.94
CA PHE A 70 -3.43 1.93 -21.90
C PHE A 70 -3.20 0.41 -22.03
N ILE A 71 -2.19 -0.14 -21.34
CA ILE A 71 -1.92 -1.58 -21.26
C ILE A 71 -1.85 -1.96 -19.79
N ALA A 72 -2.59 -2.99 -19.40
CA ALA A 72 -2.58 -3.52 -18.04
C ALA A 72 -1.32 -4.33 -17.73
N GLY A 73 -0.94 -4.34 -16.46
CA GLY A 73 0.17 -5.13 -15.94
C GLY A 73 1.11 -4.36 -15.01
N PRO A 74 2.19 -5.03 -14.56
CA PRO A 74 3.19 -4.46 -13.69
C PRO A 74 4.25 -3.67 -14.48
N PHE A 75 4.34 -2.38 -14.18
CA PHE A 75 5.33 -1.46 -14.75
C PHE A 75 6.19 -0.82 -13.65
N ARG A 76 7.28 -0.16 -14.07
CA ARG A 76 8.26 0.49 -13.21
C ARG A 76 8.64 1.84 -13.77
N TYR A 77 8.99 2.74 -12.87
CA TYR A 77 9.67 3.99 -13.20
C TYR A 77 11.03 4.07 -12.50
N VAL A 78 11.95 4.79 -13.13
CA VAL A 78 13.31 5.05 -12.65
C VAL A 78 13.63 6.50 -12.94
N PHE A 79 14.31 7.20 -12.03
CA PHE A 79 14.80 8.55 -12.31
C PHE A 79 16.28 8.71 -11.99
N LEU A 80 16.93 9.55 -12.80
CA LEU A 80 18.34 9.92 -12.71
C LEU A 80 18.42 11.38 -12.25
N CYS A 81 19.37 11.68 -11.35
CA CYS A 81 19.65 13.03 -10.88
C CYS A 81 21.10 13.36 -11.20
N ASP A 82 21.33 14.38 -12.04
CA ASP A 82 22.66 14.87 -12.44
C ASP A 82 23.62 13.80 -13.01
N THR A 83 23.08 12.69 -13.51
CA THR A 83 23.81 11.61 -14.17
C THR A 83 23.10 11.16 -15.44
N ASP A 84 23.88 10.67 -16.40
CA ASP A 84 23.39 10.04 -17.62
C ASP A 84 23.55 8.51 -17.59
N ASN A 85 24.17 7.94 -16.53
CA ASN A 85 24.34 6.50 -16.38
C ASN A 85 23.06 5.85 -15.84
N PHE A 86 22.34 5.09 -16.67
CA PHE A 86 21.09 4.42 -16.32
C PHE A 86 21.24 3.37 -15.19
N GLU A 87 22.43 2.79 -15.03
CA GLU A 87 22.71 1.81 -13.96
C GLU A 87 22.79 2.47 -12.58
N ASP A 88 23.18 3.76 -12.52
CA ASP A 88 23.32 4.54 -11.29
C ASP A 88 22.07 5.38 -10.99
N PHE A 89 20.89 4.78 -11.11
CA PHE A 89 19.65 5.52 -10.89
C PHE A 89 19.50 6.02 -9.45
N SER A 90 18.95 7.22 -9.30
CA SER A 90 18.77 7.89 -8.00
C SER A 90 17.53 7.43 -7.25
N GLY A 91 16.56 6.84 -7.95
CA GLY A 91 15.41 6.18 -7.33
C GLY A 91 14.52 5.46 -8.34
N SER A 92 13.63 4.60 -7.83
CA SER A 92 12.69 3.83 -8.65
C SER A 92 11.41 3.50 -7.89
N GLY A 93 10.38 3.06 -8.61
CA GLY A 93 9.13 2.56 -8.03
C GLY A 93 8.32 1.73 -9.02
N TYR A 94 7.20 1.17 -8.55
CA TYR A 94 6.31 0.31 -9.32
C TYR A 94 4.98 1.00 -9.62
N LEU A 95 4.38 0.66 -10.75
CA LEU A 95 3.10 1.15 -11.25
C LEU A 95 2.25 -0.06 -11.66
N GLN A 96 1.16 -0.34 -10.95
CA GLN A 96 0.25 -1.42 -11.31
C GLN A 96 -0.91 -0.88 -12.13
N ILE A 97 -1.00 -1.26 -13.40
CA ILE A 97 -2.14 -0.90 -14.25
C ILE A 97 -3.11 -2.09 -14.25
N ILE A 98 -4.30 -1.86 -13.72
CA ILE A 98 -5.32 -2.88 -13.49
C ILE A 98 -6.02 -3.23 -14.81
N PRO A 99 -6.28 -4.53 -15.10
CA PRO A 99 -6.97 -4.97 -16.31
C PRO A 99 -8.42 -4.47 -16.36
N GLN A 100 -8.90 -4.14 -17.56
CA GLN A 100 -10.31 -3.87 -17.81
C GLN A 100 -10.98 -5.14 -18.35
N LEU A 101 -11.81 -5.76 -17.51
CA LEU A 101 -12.52 -6.98 -17.88
C LEU A 101 -13.80 -6.66 -18.62
N THR A 102 -14.05 -7.38 -19.70
CA THR A 102 -15.27 -7.24 -20.50
C THR A 102 -15.93 -8.58 -20.75
N VAL A 103 -17.25 -8.56 -20.96
CA VAL A 103 -18.09 -9.73 -21.24
C VAL A 103 -19.13 -9.43 -22.33
N GLY A 104 -19.71 -10.49 -22.90
CA GLY A 104 -20.70 -10.40 -23.97
C GLY A 104 -20.09 -10.29 -25.38
N VAL A 105 -20.95 -10.40 -26.40
CA VAL A 105 -20.54 -10.28 -27.81
C VAL A 105 -19.80 -8.96 -28.04
N ASP A 106 -18.64 -9.04 -28.68
CA ASP A 106 -17.71 -7.93 -28.94
C ASP A 106 -17.15 -7.22 -27.68
N GLY A 107 -17.35 -7.77 -26.48
CA GLY A 107 -16.77 -7.26 -25.23
C GLY A 107 -17.31 -5.90 -24.80
N HIS A 108 -18.58 -5.59 -25.10
CA HIS A 108 -19.16 -4.27 -24.82
C HIS A 108 -19.56 -4.03 -23.36
N VAL A 109 -19.75 -5.09 -22.56
CA VAL A 109 -20.14 -4.95 -21.16
C VAL A 109 -18.89 -4.94 -20.29
N GLN A 110 -18.63 -3.82 -19.63
CA GLN A 110 -17.56 -3.71 -18.64
C GLN A 110 -17.94 -4.46 -17.36
N LEU A 111 -17.01 -5.26 -16.85
CA LEU A 111 -17.13 -5.96 -15.58
C LEU A 111 -16.13 -5.38 -14.57
N PRO A 112 -16.58 -4.48 -13.66
CA PRO A 112 -15.72 -3.94 -12.61
C PRO A 112 -15.19 -5.04 -11.68
N LEU A 113 -13.95 -4.88 -11.19
CA LEU A 113 -13.35 -5.87 -10.29
C LEU A 113 -14.14 -6.05 -8.99
N ASN A 114 -14.71 -4.97 -8.46
CA ASN A 114 -15.56 -4.97 -7.25
C ASN A 114 -16.95 -5.58 -7.48
N ALA A 115 -17.25 -6.06 -8.70
CA ALA A 115 -18.51 -6.71 -9.05
C ALA A 115 -18.30 -8.18 -9.47
N ILE A 116 -17.08 -8.71 -9.34
CA ILE A 116 -16.78 -10.11 -9.66
C ILE A 116 -17.41 -11.02 -8.58
N GLN A 117 -18.23 -11.96 -9.00
CA GLN A 117 -18.61 -13.13 -8.20
C GLN A 117 -18.05 -14.38 -8.85
N CYS A 118 -17.03 -14.97 -8.22
CA CYS A 118 -16.33 -16.14 -8.71
C CYS A 118 -16.79 -17.42 -8.01
N GLN A 119 -17.14 -18.46 -8.77
CA GLN A 119 -17.32 -19.81 -8.22
C GLN A 119 -16.16 -20.72 -8.64
N THR A 120 -15.46 -21.31 -7.67
CA THR A 120 -14.48 -22.36 -7.92
C THR A 120 -15.18 -23.69 -8.17
N VAL A 121 -14.75 -24.39 -9.22
CA VAL A 121 -15.29 -25.68 -9.65
C VAL A 121 -14.14 -26.64 -9.93
N LEU A 122 -14.10 -27.76 -9.21
CA LEU A 122 -13.17 -28.84 -9.49
C LEU A 122 -13.54 -29.51 -10.83
N SER A 123 -12.69 -29.31 -11.84
CA SER A 123 -12.93 -29.72 -13.23
C SER A 123 -13.23 -31.22 -13.37
N LYS A 124 -12.51 -32.07 -12.62
CA LYS A 124 -12.69 -33.53 -12.63
C LYS A 124 -14.11 -33.99 -12.25
N LEU A 125 -14.82 -33.19 -11.45
CA LEU A 125 -16.18 -33.50 -11.00
C LEU A 125 -17.27 -33.02 -11.99
N LEU A 126 -16.87 -32.38 -13.10
CA LEU A 126 -17.79 -32.04 -14.19
C LEU A 126 -18.12 -33.24 -15.09
N GLY A 127 -17.36 -34.34 -15.02
CA GLY A 127 -17.59 -35.52 -15.84
C GLY A 127 -17.33 -35.27 -17.34
N PRO A 128 -17.97 -36.05 -18.24
CA PRO A 128 -17.79 -35.91 -19.69
C PRO A 128 -18.09 -34.48 -20.19
N PHE A 129 -17.30 -34.00 -21.16
CA PHE A 129 -17.35 -32.60 -21.63
C PHE A 129 -18.73 -32.15 -22.13
N GLU A 130 -19.51 -33.05 -22.74
CA GLU A 130 -20.88 -32.75 -23.20
C GLU A 130 -21.83 -32.34 -22.07
N GLN A 131 -21.52 -32.69 -20.83
CA GLN A 131 -22.34 -32.39 -19.65
C GLN A 131 -21.85 -31.14 -18.90
N TRP A 132 -20.67 -30.60 -19.26
CA TRP A 132 -20.08 -29.44 -18.58
C TRP A 132 -21.01 -28.25 -18.56
N GLU A 133 -21.57 -27.88 -19.72
CA GLU A 133 -22.48 -26.74 -19.83
C GLU A 133 -23.64 -26.85 -18.84
N SER A 134 -24.29 -28.01 -18.72
CA SER A 134 -25.40 -28.20 -17.78
C SER A 134 -25.00 -28.10 -16.31
N ARG A 135 -23.77 -28.47 -15.94
CA ARG A 135 -23.25 -28.38 -14.57
C ARG A 135 -22.74 -26.99 -14.22
N LEU A 136 -22.08 -26.32 -15.17
CA LEU A 136 -21.63 -24.94 -15.05
C LEU A 136 -22.81 -23.96 -15.06
N ARG A 137 -23.94 -24.33 -15.69
CA ARG A 137 -25.16 -23.53 -15.66
C ARG A 137 -25.63 -23.22 -14.24
N VAL A 138 -25.36 -24.10 -13.27
CA VAL A 138 -25.75 -23.82 -11.87
C VAL A 138 -25.08 -22.55 -11.33
N SER A 139 -23.80 -22.32 -11.65
CA SER A 139 -23.07 -21.10 -11.29
C SER A 139 -23.74 -19.87 -11.90
N LYS A 140 -24.07 -19.93 -13.19
CA LYS A 140 -24.78 -18.85 -13.91
C LYS A 140 -26.12 -18.52 -13.26
N GLU A 141 -26.95 -19.54 -12.99
CA GLU A 141 -28.29 -19.34 -12.45
C GLU A 141 -28.26 -18.80 -11.01
N CYS A 142 -27.20 -19.14 -10.25
CA CYS A 142 -26.88 -18.56 -8.95
C CYS A 142 -26.24 -17.16 -9.03
N GLY A 143 -26.12 -16.55 -10.21
CA GLY A 143 -25.66 -15.18 -10.39
C GLY A 143 -24.14 -14.99 -10.34
N TYR A 144 -23.34 -16.06 -10.45
CA TYR A 144 -21.89 -15.93 -10.60
C TYR A 144 -21.54 -15.45 -12.02
N ASN A 145 -20.72 -14.40 -12.13
CA ASN A 145 -20.23 -13.87 -13.40
C ASN A 145 -18.78 -14.28 -13.72
N MET A 146 -18.17 -15.09 -12.85
CA MET A 146 -16.87 -15.69 -13.06
C MET A 146 -16.86 -17.13 -12.55
N ILE A 147 -16.21 -18.03 -13.29
CA ILE A 147 -16.00 -19.42 -12.90
C ILE A 147 -14.51 -19.70 -12.94
N HIS A 148 -13.98 -20.15 -11.81
CA HIS A 148 -12.62 -20.64 -11.68
C HIS A 148 -12.61 -22.17 -11.78
N LEU A 149 -11.91 -22.71 -12.78
CA LEU A 149 -11.69 -24.15 -12.91
C LEU A 149 -10.34 -24.53 -12.30
N SER A 150 -10.34 -25.58 -11.48
CA SER A 150 -9.09 -26.30 -11.19
C SER A 150 -8.47 -26.81 -12.51
N PRO A 151 -7.18 -27.20 -12.54
CA PRO A 151 -6.53 -27.62 -13.78
C PRO A 151 -7.34 -28.66 -14.56
N ILE A 152 -7.42 -28.47 -15.88
CA ILE A 152 -8.20 -29.34 -16.80
C ILE A 152 -7.30 -30.33 -17.56
N GLN A 153 -6.01 -30.29 -17.27
CA GLN A 153 -4.98 -31.08 -17.91
C GLN A 153 -5.04 -32.54 -17.45
N THR A 154 -4.34 -33.42 -18.17
CA THR A 154 -4.24 -34.84 -17.80
C THR A 154 -3.66 -34.99 -16.39
N LEU A 155 -4.40 -35.63 -15.49
CA LEU A 155 -3.99 -35.83 -14.10
C LEU A 155 -3.03 -37.01 -13.92
N GLY A 156 -2.36 -37.04 -12.78
CA GLY A 156 -1.44 -38.10 -12.34
C GLY A 156 -2.15 -39.29 -11.70
N VAL A 157 -1.34 -40.23 -11.19
CA VAL A 157 -1.83 -41.47 -10.55
C VAL A 157 -2.65 -41.26 -9.27
N SER A 158 -2.47 -40.13 -8.58
CA SER A 158 -3.28 -39.79 -7.39
C SER A 158 -4.70 -39.35 -7.76
N ASP A 159 -4.91 -38.92 -9.01
CA ASP A 159 -6.12 -38.23 -9.47
C ASP A 159 -6.43 -36.95 -8.65
N SER A 160 -5.38 -36.35 -8.07
CA SER A 160 -5.41 -35.00 -7.50
C SER A 160 -5.64 -33.98 -8.61
N ALA A 161 -6.48 -32.97 -8.37
CA ALA A 161 -6.74 -31.90 -9.33
C ALA A 161 -5.49 -31.06 -9.68
N TYR A 162 -4.47 -31.07 -8.82
CA TYR A 162 -3.24 -30.27 -8.97
C TYR A 162 -2.02 -31.08 -9.41
N SER A 163 -2.07 -32.42 -9.34
CA SER A 163 -0.99 -33.29 -9.80
C SER A 163 -1.15 -33.61 -11.28
N ILE A 164 -0.61 -32.75 -12.14
CA ILE A 164 -0.74 -32.83 -13.60
C ILE A 164 0.34 -33.72 -14.20
N SER A 165 -0.02 -34.76 -14.97
CA SER A 165 0.94 -35.64 -15.65
C SER A 165 1.32 -35.16 -17.06
N ASN A 166 0.42 -34.44 -17.73
CA ASN A 166 0.71 -33.78 -19.01
C ASN A 166 -0.04 -32.45 -19.12
N HIS A 167 0.72 -31.35 -19.11
CA HIS A 167 0.20 -29.99 -19.08
C HIS A 167 -0.36 -29.51 -20.44
N LEU A 168 0.04 -30.17 -21.54
CA LEU A 168 -0.33 -29.74 -22.89
C LEU A 168 -1.57 -30.47 -23.44
N GLU A 169 -2.09 -31.44 -22.70
CA GLU A 169 -3.23 -32.27 -23.11
C GLU A 169 -4.43 -32.06 -22.19
N LEU A 170 -5.63 -32.04 -22.79
CA LEU A 170 -6.89 -32.07 -22.05
C LEU A 170 -7.05 -33.45 -21.39
N ASN A 171 -7.53 -33.49 -20.15
CA ASN A 171 -7.73 -34.74 -19.45
C ASN A 171 -8.63 -35.71 -20.24
N PRO A 172 -8.17 -36.94 -20.56
CA PRO A 172 -8.95 -37.94 -21.27
C PRO A 172 -10.28 -38.30 -20.61
N MET A 173 -10.42 -38.09 -19.29
CA MET A 173 -11.67 -38.35 -18.56
C MET A 173 -12.87 -37.55 -19.07
N PHE A 174 -12.63 -36.42 -19.74
CA PHE A 174 -13.68 -35.58 -20.31
C PHE A 174 -14.17 -36.10 -21.66
N SER A 175 -13.49 -37.09 -22.24
CA SER A 175 -13.88 -37.74 -23.49
C SER A 175 -14.85 -38.89 -23.25
N THR A 176 -15.70 -39.16 -24.24
CA THR A 176 -16.62 -40.32 -24.23
C THR A 176 -16.16 -41.37 -25.24
N LYS A 177 -16.74 -42.57 -25.20
CA LYS A 177 -16.45 -43.63 -26.19
C LYS A 177 -16.67 -43.19 -27.65
N GLY A 178 -17.51 -42.18 -27.87
CA GLY A 178 -17.87 -41.68 -29.21
C GLY A 178 -17.14 -40.40 -29.65
N LYS A 179 -16.49 -39.66 -28.73
CA LYS A 179 -15.85 -38.38 -29.06
C LYS A 179 -14.70 -38.06 -28.10
N ILE A 180 -13.55 -37.75 -28.70
CA ILE A 180 -12.39 -37.16 -28.02
C ILE A 180 -12.51 -35.64 -28.09
N TYR A 181 -12.40 -34.98 -26.94
CA TYR A 181 -12.42 -33.52 -26.85
C TYR A 181 -11.01 -32.97 -26.72
N THR A 182 -10.82 -31.74 -27.17
CA THR A 182 -9.53 -31.04 -27.18
C THR A 182 -9.62 -29.71 -26.44
N MET A 183 -8.46 -29.10 -26.15
CA MET A 183 -8.41 -27.73 -25.63
C MET A 183 -9.15 -26.72 -26.51
N GLN A 184 -9.24 -26.96 -27.82
CA GLN A 184 -10.00 -26.10 -28.73
C GLN A 184 -11.51 -26.21 -28.52
N ASP A 185 -12.03 -27.39 -28.11
CA ASP A 185 -13.43 -27.53 -27.74
C ASP A 185 -13.74 -26.78 -26.44
N VAL A 186 -12.82 -26.83 -25.47
CA VAL A 186 -12.89 -26.03 -24.24
C VAL A 186 -12.91 -24.53 -24.58
N ALA A 187 -12.00 -24.06 -25.43
CA ALA A 187 -11.94 -22.65 -25.84
C ALA A 187 -13.26 -22.18 -26.49
N LYS A 188 -13.91 -23.03 -27.30
CA LYS A 188 -15.25 -22.73 -27.86
C LYS A 188 -16.31 -22.62 -26.78
N LEU A 189 -16.30 -23.50 -25.77
CA LEU A 189 -17.23 -23.39 -24.64
C LEU A 189 -16.96 -22.13 -23.83
N VAL A 190 -15.70 -21.83 -23.50
CA VAL A 190 -15.31 -20.61 -22.78
C VAL A 190 -15.81 -19.36 -23.52
N GLN A 191 -15.59 -19.27 -24.83
CA GLN A 191 -16.08 -18.17 -25.65
C GLN A 191 -17.61 -18.10 -25.65
N LYS A 192 -18.30 -19.25 -25.78
CA LYS A 192 -19.76 -19.32 -25.71
C LYS A 192 -20.28 -18.78 -24.37
N LEU A 193 -19.68 -19.17 -23.24
CA LEU A 193 -20.13 -18.70 -21.92
C LEU A 193 -19.83 -17.21 -21.71
N HIS A 194 -18.72 -16.71 -22.24
CA HIS A 194 -18.41 -15.28 -22.27
C HIS A 194 -19.47 -14.49 -23.05
N ASP A 195 -19.83 -14.96 -24.25
CA ASP A 195 -20.71 -14.23 -25.17
C ASP A 195 -22.19 -14.34 -24.79
N GLU A 196 -22.66 -15.55 -24.46
CA GLU A 196 -24.08 -15.83 -24.20
C GLU A 196 -24.47 -15.65 -22.74
N TRP A 197 -23.58 -16.00 -21.79
CA TRP A 197 -23.90 -15.95 -20.35
C TRP A 197 -23.29 -14.75 -19.65
N GLN A 198 -22.39 -14.01 -20.31
CA GLN A 198 -21.63 -12.93 -19.70
C GLN A 198 -20.80 -13.42 -18.49
N VAL A 199 -20.28 -14.65 -18.57
CA VAL A 199 -19.49 -15.30 -17.52
C VAL A 199 -18.04 -15.49 -18.00
N LEU A 200 -17.08 -15.01 -17.21
CA LEU A 200 -15.66 -15.25 -17.45
C LEU A 200 -15.22 -16.59 -16.90
N LEU A 201 -14.49 -17.38 -17.70
CA LEU A 201 -13.83 -18.59 -17.22
C LEU A 201 -12.34 -18.32 -17.03
N ILE A 202 -11.82 -18.69 -15.87
CA ILE A 202 -10.41 -18.62 -15.49
C ILE A 202 -9.93 -20.00 -15.01
N SER A 203 -8.63 -20.23 -15.05
CA SER A 203 -8.04 -21.53 -14.70
C SER A 203 -6.92 -21.36 -13.69
N ASP A 204 -6.75 -22.34 -12.81
CA ASP A 204 -5.48 -22.53 -12.11
C ASP A 204 -4.35 -22.76 -13.12
N VAL A 205 -3.15 -22.30 -12.75
CA VAL A 205 -1.89 -22.66 -13.39
C VAL A 205 -0.92 -23.24 -12.36
N VAL A 206 -0.34 -24.39 -12.69
CA VAL A 206 0.62 -25.08 -11.80
C VAL A 206 1.99 -25.06 -12.44
N TRP A 207 2.93 -24.32 -11.83
CA TRP A 207 4.29 -24.17 -12.36
C TRP A 207 5.36 -24.81 -11.48
N ASN A 208 5.07 -25.07 -10.21
CA ASN A 208 6.04 -25.51 -9.21
C ASN A 208 6.26 -27.04 -9.20
N HIS A 209 5.32 -27.84 -9.70
CA HIS A 209 5.39 -29.30 -9.68
C HIS A 209 4.67 -29.97 -10.87
N THR A 210 4.91 -31.28 -11.03
CA THR A 210 4.23 -32.17 -11.98
C THR A 210 3.97 -33.51 -11.30
N ALA A 211 3.05 -34.33 -11.80
CA ALA A 211 2.79 -35.65 -11.26
C ALA A 211 4.02 -36.56 -11.37
N LYS A 212 4.26 -37.40 -10.35
CA LYS A 212 5.40 -38.34 -10.30
C LYS A 212 5.45 -39.36 -11.44
N ASN A 213 4.33 -39.62 -12.10
CA ASN A 213 4.20 -40.56 -13.21
C ASN A 213 4.20 -39.88 -14.59
N SER A 214 4.62 -38.62 -14.67
CA SER A 214 4.71 -37.89 -15.95
C SER A 214 5.73 -38.56 -16.87
N SER A 215 5.31 -39.01 -18.06
CA SER A 215 6.18 -39.77 -18.97
C SER A 215 7.38 -38.95 -19.46
N TRP A 216 7.19 -37.65 -19.68
CA TRP A 216 8.23 -36.75 -20.15
C TRP A 216 9.38 -36.55 -19.14
N LEU A 217 9.17 -36.83 -17.85
CA LEU A 217 10.24 -36.82 -16.85
C LEU A 217 11.25 -37.96 -17.04
N ILE A 218 10.87 -39.04 -17.73
CA ILE A 218 11.79 -40.13 -18.06
C ILE A 218 12.79 -39.67 -19.12
N ASP A 219 12.30 -38.92 -20.11
CA ASP A 219 13.14 -38.37 -21.20
C ASP A 219 13.92 -37.13 -20.76
N HIS A 220 13.36 -36.36 -19.82
CA HIS A 220 13.90 -35.09 -19.30
C HIS A 220 14.06 -35.07 -17.76
N PRO A 221 14.87 -35.97 -17.17
CA PRO A 221 15.04 -36.05 -15.73
C PRO A 221 15.71 -34.80 -15.12
N GLU A 222 16.40 -33.99 -15.93
CA GLU A 222 17.01 -32.72 -15.53
C GLU A 222 16.00 -31.65 -15.08
N CYS A 223 14.73 -31.81 -15.46
CA CYS A 223 13.64 -30.92 -15.11
C CYS A 223 13.18 -31.04 -13.66
N ALA A 224 13.59 -32.09 -12.95
CA ALA A 224 13.33 -32.28 -11.53
C ALA A 224 14.61 -32.06 -10.70
N TYR A 225 14.44 -31.75 -9.42
CA TYR A 225 15.55 -31.88 -8.47
C TYR A 225 15.83 -33.37 -8.27
N ASN A 226 17.02 -33.84 -8.66
CA ASN A 226 17.39 -35.26 -8.60
C ASN A 226 18.79 -35.45 -8.00
N LEU A 227 19.19 -36.69 -7.71
CA LEU A 227 20.44 -36.98 -6.99
C LEU A 227 21.72 -36.81 -7.84
N GLU A 228 21.58 -36.57 -9.15
CA GLU A 228 22.69 -36.24 -10.06
C GLU A 228 22.91 -34.72 -10.09
N ASN A 229 21.84 -33.97 -10.31
CA ASN A 229 21.87 -32.53 -10.54
C ASN A 229 21.76 -31.70 -9.26
N SER A 230 21.39 -32.34 -8.14
CA SER A 230 21.23 -31.75 -6.80
C SER A 230 21.87 -32.66 -5.73
N PRO A 231 23.21 -32.83 -5.73
CA PRO A 231 23.88 -33.81 -4.86
C PRO A 231 23.72 -33.56 -3.35
N HIS A 232 23.39 -32.34 -2.93
CA HIS A 232 23.11 -32.00 -1.54
C HIS A 232 21.89 -32.75 -0.96
N LEU A 233 21.06 -33.32 -1.83
CA LEU A 233 19.91 -34.13 -1.43
C LEU A 233 20.28 -35.60 -1.14
N ARG A 234 21.51 -36.06 -1.46
CA ARG A 234 21.94 -37.46 -1.24
C ARG A 234 21.82 -37.90 0.23
N PRO A 235 22.29 -37.14 1.25
CA PRO A 235 22.09 -37.52 2.65
C PRO A 235 20.61 -37.61 3.03
N ALA A 236 19.77 -36.74 2.47
CA ALA A 236 18.32 -36.76 2.71
C ALA A 236 17.67 -37.99 2.08
N PHE A 237 18.10 -38.42 0.89
CA PHE A 237 17.63 -39.65 0.27
C PHE A 237 17.99 -40.89 1.11
N VAL A 238 19.22 -40.99 1.62
CA VAL A 238 19.60 -42.11 2.50
C VAL A 238 18.73 -42.14 3.75
N LEU A 239 18.49 -40.98 4.37
CA LEU A 239 17.55 -40.87 5.49
C LEU A 239 16.13 -41.31 5.08
N ASP A 240 15.67 -40.99 3.87
CA ASP A 240 14.33 -41.33 3.38
C ASP A 240 14.16 -42.85 3.31
N ARG A 241 15.19 -43.53 2.80
CA ARG A 241 15.22 -44.99 2.71
C ARG A 241 15.29 -45.66 4.08
N ILE A 242 16.09 -45.14 5.01
CA ILE A 242 16.13 -45.63 6.39
C ILE A 242 14.73 -45.58 7.02
N LEU A 243 14.05 -44.44 6.89
CA LEU A 243 12.72 -44.22 7.45
C LEU A 243 11.65 -45.07 6.75
N TYR A 244 11.75 -45.27 5.44
CA TYR A 244 10.88 -46.16 4.68
C TYR A 244 10.96 -47.61 5.20
N HIS A 245 12.18 -48.16 5.30
CA HIS A 245 12.40 -49.52 5.82
C HIS A 245 11.95 -49.63 7.28
N PHE A 246 12.24 -48.63 8.11
CA PHE A 246 11.76 -48.59 9.49
C PHE A 246 10.22 -48.59 9.58
N GLY A 247 9.54 -47.77 8.78
CA GLY A 247 8.07 -47.74 8.74
C GLY A 247 7.45 -49.09 8.37
N ARG A 248 8.08 -49.83 7.44
CA ARG A 248 7.70 -51.22 7.10
C ARG A 248 7.89 -52.17 8.27
N GLU A 249 9.02 -52.07 8.97
CA GLU A 249 9.27 -52.90 10.16
C GLU A 249 8.28 -52.64 11.31
N VAL A 250 7.83 -51.39 11.47
CA VAL A 250 6.76 -51.03 12.42
C VAL A 250 5.44 -51.67 11.99
N ALA A 251 5.08 -51.56 10.71
CA ALA A 251 3.88 -52.20 10.17
C ALA A 251 3.89 -53.74 10.34
N ASP A 252 5.07 -54.36 10.26
CA ASP A 252 5.25 -55.81 10.50
C ASP A 252 5.26 -56.17 12.00
N GLY A 253 5.20 -55.18 12.90
CA GLY A 253 5.13 -55.36 14.36
C GLY A 253 6.47 -55.63 15.04
N LYS A 254 7.60 -55.46 14.35
CA LYS A 254 8.95 -55.75 14.85
C LYS A 254 9.34 -54.92 16.08
N TRP A 255 8.78 -53.72 16.20
CA TRP A 255 9.12 -52.72 17.24
C TRP A 255 8.14 -52.68 18.43
N THR A 256 7.20 -53.61 18.51
CA THR A 256 6.20 -53.71 19.60
C THR A 256 6.83 -53.85 20.98
N ASN A 257 7.91 -54.64 21.10
CA ASN A 257 8.67 -54.79 22.35
C ASN A 257 9.39 -53.51 22.80
N CYS A 258 9.56 -52.54 21.90
CA CYS A 258 10.14 -51.22 22.20
C CYS A 258 9.08 -50.16 22.53
N GLY A 259 7.79 -50.55 22.57
CA GLY A 259 6.68 -49.65 22.87
C GLY A 259 6.18 -48.86 21.66
N ILE A 260 6.44 -49.31 20.43
CA ILE A 260 5.83 -48.76 19.21
C ILE A 260 4.70 -49.69 18.77
N PRO A 261 3.45 -49.20 18.69
CA PRO A 261 2.31 -50.05 18.37
C PRO A 261 2.29 -50.42 16.89
N LYS A 262 1.71 -51.59 16.59
CA LYS A 262 1.41 -52.00 15.21
C LYS A 262 0.13 -51.35 14.69
N ASP A 263 -0.87 -51.12 15.55
CA ASP A 263 -2.19 -50.68 15.10
C ASP A 263 -2.63 -49.38 15.81
N LYS A 264 -2.88 -49.43 17.12
CA LYS A 264 -3.45 -48.29 17.87
C LYS A 264 -2.37 -47.37 18.43
N TRP A 265 -2.35 -46.12 17.96
CA TRP A 265 -1.47 -45.07 18.46
C TRP A 265 -2.09 -44.27 19.61
N GLU A 266 -1.24 -43.80 20.52
CA GLU A 266 -1.60 -43.04 21.73
C GLU A 266 -0.47 -42.04 22.01
N GLY A 267 -0.74 -40.99 22.79
CA GLY A 267 0.22 -39.89 23.00
C GLY A 267 1.61 -40.33 23.47
N TYR A 268 1.70 -41.31 24.39
CA TYR A 268 2.99 -41.78 24.89
C TYR A 268 3.81 -42.57 23.86
N HIS A 269 3.17 -43.11 22.80
CA HIS A 269 3.87 -43.82 21.73
C HIS A 269 4.77 -42.89 20.90
N LEU A 270 4.45 -41.60 20.84
CA LEU A 270 5.29 -40.60 20.17
C LEU A 270 6.66 -40.47 20.83
N GLU A 271 6.73 -40.52 22.16
CA GLU A 271 8.01 -40.44 22.87
C GLU A 271 8.81 -41.75 22.74
N ASN A 272 8.13 -42.90 22.69
CA ASN A 272 8.78 -44.16 22.35
C ASN A 272 9.37 -44.15 20.94
N LEU A 273 8.61 -43.61 19.96
CA LEU A 273 9.07 -43.43 18.59
C LEU A 273 10.30 -42.52 18.52
N ARG A 274 10.29 -41.39 19.25
CA ARG A 274 11.44 -40.49 19.38
C ARG A 274 12.69 -41.25 19.83
N ARG A 275 12.57 -41.96 20.95
CA ARG A 275 13.69 -42.69 21.57
C ARG A 275 14.24 -43.77 20.64
N VAL A 276 13.36 -44.56 20.02
CA VAL A 276 13.76 -45.62 19.08
C VAL A 276 14.49 -45.02 17.87
N LEU A 277 13.98 -43.93 17.29
CA LEU A 277 14.63 -43.27 16.16
C LEU A 277 16.03 -42.78 16.51
N LEU A 278 16.16 -42.04 17.62
CA LEU A 278 17.43 -41.41 18.01
C LEU A 278 18.46 -42.40 18.56
N ASP A 279 18.04 -43.41 19.31
CA ASP A 279 18.98 -44.28 20.05
C ASP A 279 19.29 -45.60 19.32
N GLN A 280 18.39 -46.07 18.44
CA GLN A 280 18.50 -47.42 17.84
C GLN A 280 18.50 -47.41 16.31
N VAL A 281 17.64 -46.62 15.66
CA VAL A 281 17.46 -46.67 14.20
C VAL A 281 18.51 -45.81 13.48
N LEU A 282 18.67 -44.55 13.85
CA LEU A 282 19.55 -43.62 13.13
C LEU A 282 21.06 -43.83 13.40
N PRO A 283 21.54 -44.14 14.63
CA PRO A 283 22.98 -44.22 14.91
C PRO A 283 23.78 -45.19 14.04
N PRO A 284 23.32 -46.43 13.75
CA PRO A 284 24.08 -47.40 12.96
C PRO A 284 24.44 -46.92 11.54
N HIS A 285 23.66 -46.00 10.97
CA HIS A 285 23.83 -45.54 9.59
C HIS A 285 24.86 -44.41 9.43
N ARG A 286 25.39 -43.86 10.54
CA ARG A 286 26.49 -42.90 10.57
C ARG A 286 26.34 -41.74 9.56
N LEU A 287 25.16 -41.11 9.52
CA LEU A 287 24.85 -40.05 8.55
C LEU A 287 25.77 -38.81 8.65
N HIS A 288 26.47 -38.62 9.77
CA HIS A 288 27.45 -37.56 9.94
C HIS A 288 28.67 -37.71 9.01
N GLU A 289 28.98 -38.92 8.54
CA GLU A 289 30.12 -39.17 7.64
C GLU A 289 29.99 -38.40 6.32
N PHE A 290 28.78 -38.08 5.87
CA PHE A 290 28.54 -37.26 4.67
C PHE A 290 29.05 -35.81 4.79
N PHE A 291 29.29 -35.34 6.01
CA PHE A 291 29.68 -33.96 6.34
C PHE A 291 31.08 -33.87 6.95
N GLN A 292 31.82 -34.99 6.96
CA GLN A 292 33.12 -35.13 7.61
C GLN A 292 34.25 -35.28 6.60
N VAL A 293 35.47 -35.04 7.07
CA VAL A 293 36.70 -35.25 6.32
C VAL A 293 37.37 -36.56 6.70
N ASP A 294 38.14 -37.14 5.78
CA ASP A 294 39.03 -38.26 6.07
C ASP A 294 40.32 -37.74 6.75
N VAL A 295 40.41 -37.94 8.07
CA VAL A 295 41.51 -37.44 8.92
C VAL A 295 42.85 -38.04 8.50
N ASP A 296 42.87 -39.34 8.17
CA ASP A 296 44.10 -40.04 7.84
C ASP A 296 44.61 -39.64 6.46
N LYS A 297 43.71 -39.56 5.48
CA LYS A 297 44.02 -39.13 4.12
C LYS A 297 44.54 -37.70 4.08
N LEU A 298 43.83 -36.75 4.71
CA LEU A 298 44.26 -35.36 4.75
C LEU A 298 45.53 -35.17 5.59
N GLY A 299 45.67 -35.90 6.69
CA GLY A 299 46.90 -35.91 7.48
C GLY A 299 48.11 -36.39 6.67
N ALA A 300 47.94 -37.41 5.83
CA ALA A 300 48.97 -37.88 4.91
C ALA A 300 49.29 -36.86 3.81
N GLU A 301 48.28 -36.20 3.23
CA GLU A 301 48.48 -35.13 2.25
C GLU A 301 49.27 -33.95 2.86
N PHE A 302 48.86 -33.51 4.05
CA PHE A 302 49.55 -32.46 4.79
C PHE A 302 51.01 -32.84 5.10
N ALA A 303 51.24 -34.06 5.60
CA ALA A 303 52.58 -34.58 5.86
C ALA A 303 53.47 -34.54 4.59
N SER A 304 52.92 -34.94 3.44
CA SER A 304 53.63 -34.90 2.17
C SER A 304 53.98 -33.47 1.73
N LYS A 305 53.07 -32.50 1.94
CA LYS A 305 53.31 -31.09 1.57
C LYS A 305 54.33 -30.40 2.46
N ILE A 306 54.34 -30.65 3.77
CA ILE A 306 55.33 -30.04 4.68
C ILE A 306 56.72 -30.69 4.57
N ALA A 307 56.79 -31.97 4.20
CA ALA A 307 58.06 -32.68 4.00
C ALA A 307 58.90 -32.07 2.85
N GLY A 308 58.26 -31.38 1.90
CA GLY A 308 58.93 -30.67 0.80
C GLY A 308 59.19 -29.18 1.01
N ALA A 309 58.73 -28.56 2.12
CA ALA A 309 58.54 -27.11 2.18
C ALA A 309 59.60 -26.29 2.96
N PHE A 310 60.37 -26.84 3.91
CA PHE A 310 61.33 -26.05 4.69
C PHE A 310 62.58 -26.84 5.13
N GLN A 311 63.77 -26.24 4.97
CA GLN A 311 65.00 -26.68 5.65
C GLN A 311 65.12 -25.90 6.97
N PHE A 312 65.30 -26.57 8.10
CA PHE A 312 65.65 -25.94 9.38
C PHE A 312 67.13 -26.21 9.68
N ARG A 313 67.83 -25.24 10.30
CA ARG A 313 69.17 -25.44 10.87
C ARG A 313 69.10 -25.34 12.39
N LEU A 314 69.80 -26.24 13.08
CA LEU A 314 70.07 -26.12 14.51
C LEU A 314 71.06 -24.96 14.74
N ILE A 315 70.68 -24.01 15.59
CA ILE A 315 71.57 -22.98 16.15
C ILE A 315 71.31 -22.94 17.65
N ASP A 316 72.35 -23.15 18.47
CA ASP A 316 72.29 -23.12 19.94
C ASP A 316 71.13 -23.94 20.55
N ASP A 317 71.05 -25.22 20.17
CA ASP A 317 70.01 -26.17 20.60
C ASP A 317 68.56 -25.75 20.31
N CYS A 318 68.37 -24.74 19.44
CA CYS A 318 67.06 -24.26 18.96
C CYS A 318 66.93 -24.47 17.43
N LEU A 319 65.78 -24.98 16.99
CA LEU A 319 65.43 -25.09 15.55
C LEU A 319 65.11 -23.71 14.98
N VAL A 320 65.94 -23.20 14.07
CA VAL A 320 65.74 -21.91 13.39
C VAL A 320 65.36 -22.16 11.91
N PRO A 321 64.26 -21.57 11.39
CA PRO A 321 63.88 -21.75 9.98
C PRO A 321 64.89 -21.11 9.02
N LEU A 322 65.35 -21.84 7.98
CA LEU A 322 65.99 -21.19 6.83
C LEU A 322 64.88 -20.53 5.99
N ARG A 323 64.99 -19.22 5.76
CA ARG A 323 64.11 -18.52 4.80
C ARG A 323 64.25 -19.17 3.42
N THR A 324 63.19 -19.80 2.93
CA THR A 324 62.99 -20.13 1.52
C THR A 324 61.89 -19.22 0.95
N ASN A 325 62.06 -18.83 -0.31
CA ASN A 325 61.37 -17.73 -1.03
C ASN A 325 59.86 -17.94 -1.32
N LEU A 326 59.08 -18.55 -0.41
CA LEU A 326 57.67 -18.90 -0.65
C LEU A 326 56.64 -18.19 0.28
N LEU A 327 57.02 -17.12 0.95
CA LEU A 327 56.07 -16.26 1.70
C LEU A 327 56.13 -14.81 1.20
N PRO A 328 55.06 -14.26 0.59
CA PRO A 328 54.92 -12.82 0.46
C PRO A 328 54.55 -12.21 1.82
N ARG A 329 55.42 -11.30 2.29
CA ARG A 329 55.18 -10.26 3.31
C ARG A 329 54.96 -10.68 4.77
N LEU A 330 56.06 -10.78 5.50
CA LEU A 330 56.16 -10.27 6.87
C LEU A 330 57.38 -9.33 6.94
N GLU A 331 57.13 -8.02 6.88
CA GLU A 331 58.16 -7.01 7.13
C GLU A 331 58.49 -6.98 8.62
N LEU A 332 59.70 -7.42 8.99
CA LEU A 332 60.27 -7.22 10.32
C LEU A 332 60.62 -5.74 10.49
N GLY A 333 59.85 -4.99 11.28
CA GLY A 333 60.20 -3.62 11.63
C GLY A 333 59.10 -2.73 12.23
N LYS A 334 57.85 -3.18 12.37
CA LYS A 334 56.81 -2.43 13.08
C LYS A 334 56.21 -3.29 14.19
N PRO A 335 56.07 -2.79 15.43
CA PRO A 335 55.24 -3.45 16.42
C PRO A 335 53.79 -3.32 15.97
N CYS A 336 53.27 -4.35 15.30
CA CYS A 336 51.86 -4.42 14.93
C CYS A 336 51.08 -4.88 16.15
N ALA A 337 50.67 -3.92 16.98
CA ALA A 337 49.52 -4.09 17.85
C ALA A 337 48.27 -4.08 16.95
N GLN A 338 47.94 -5.23 16.36
CA GLN A 338 46.60 -5.54 15.85
C GLN A 338 46.55 -7.05 15.57
N GLU A 339 45.71 -7.74 16.32
CA GLU A 339 45.30 -9.12 16.11
C GLU A 339 44.66 -9.25 14.71
N GLU A 340 45.45 -9.49 13.67
CA GLU A 340 44.91 -10.06 12.43
C GLU A 340 44.47 -11.49 12.77
N LYS A 341 43.18 -11.65 13.08
CA LYS A 341 42.51 -12.95 13.24
C LYS A 341 42.78 -13.78 11.98
N THR A 342 43.71 -14.73 12.07
CA THR A 342 43.77 -15.84 11.12
C THR A 342 42.40 -16.51 11.14
N LEU A 343 41.73 -16.53 9.98
CA LEU A 343 40.43 -17.18 9.84
C LEU A 343 40.57 -18.64 10.31
N PRO A 344 39.59 -19.19 11.04
CA PRO A 344 39.64 -20.58 11.49
C PRO A 344 39.56 -21.52 10.27
N LEU A 345 40.28 -22.66 10.34
CA LEU A 345 40.15 -23.72 9.33
C LEU A 345 38.75 -24.32 9.42
N VAL A 346 38.05 -24.44 8.29
CA VAL A 346 36.68 -24.96 8.20
C VAL A 346 36.58 -26.14 7.23
N ILE A 347 35.60 -27.02 7.44
CA ILE A 347 35.27 -28.09 6.50
C ILE A 347 34.65 -27.47 5.24
N VAL A 348 35.23 -27.79 4.09
CA VAL A 348 34.69 -27.55 2.75
C VAL A 348 33.91 -28.79 2.33
N GLN A 349 32.60 -28.64 2.18
CA GLN A 349 31.69 -29.75 1.89
C GLN A 349 32.01 -30.42 0.54
N CYS A 350 31.98 -31.75 0.51
CA CYS A 350 32.13 -32.53 -0.71
C CYS A 350 31.00 -32.18 -1.70
N PRO A 351 31.30 -31.75 -2.95
CA PRO A 351 30.26 -31.46 -3.94
C PRO A 351 29.36 -32.67 -4.23
N ASP A 352 29.91 -33.88 -4.11
CA ASP A 352 29.20 -35.15 -4.30
C ASP A 352 28.55 -35.70 -3.02
N TYR A 353 28.79 -35.11 -1.85
CA TYR A 353 28.35 -35.65 -0.57
C TYR A 353 28.72 -37.13 -0.42
N LYS A 354 30.02 -37.47 -0.58
CA LYS A 354 30.56 -38.80 -0.26
C LYS A 354 30.88 -38.88 1.22
N ARG A 355 30.70 -40.06 1.82
CA ARG A 355 31.17 -40.33 3.20
C ARG A 355 32.67 -40.05 3.29
N PHE A 356 33.07 -39.24 4.28
CA PHE A 356 34.42 -38.71 4.46
C PHE A 356 35.01 -37.98 3.24
N GLY A 357 34.15 -37.50 2.34
CA GLY A 357 34.55 -36.86 1.08
C GLY A 357 34.83 -35.37 1.19
N SER A 358 34.47 -34.73 2.31
CA SER A 358 34.72 -33.31 2.51
C SER A 358 36.21 -33.05 2.73
N THR A 359 36.64 -31.81 2.50
CA THR A 359 38.05 -31.40 2.58
C THR A 359 38.23 -30.14 3.44
N VAL A 360 39.44 -29.62 3.52
CA VAL A 360 39.77 -28.32 4.12
C VAL A 360 40.68 -27.54 3.18
N ASP A 361 40.80 -26.23 3.37
CA ASP A 361 41.80 -25.44 2.65
C ASP A 361 43.21 -25.85 3.10
N MET A 362 43.93 -26.55 2.22
CA MET A 362 45.24 -27.10 2.53
C MET A 362 46.32 -26.00 2.62
N GLU A 363 46.17 -24.87 1.93
CA GLU A 363 47.11 -23.74 2.04
C GLU A 363 46.96 -23.05 3.40
N GLN A 364 45.72 -22.80 3.80
CA GLN A 364 45.41 -22.28 5.13
C GLN A 364 45.86 -23.25 6.24
N ALA A 365 45.69 -24.56 6.05
CA ALA A 365 46.17 -25.57 6.99
C ALA A 365 47.71 -25.53 7.13
N ILE A 366 48.45 -25.42 6.02
CA ILE A 366 49.92 -25.29 6.05
C ILE A 366 50.33 -24.01 6.79
N LEU A 367 49.71 -22.87 6.49
CA LEU A 367 50.00 -21.61 7.18
C LEU A 367 49.72 -21.69 8.68
N THR A 368 48.67 -22.40 9.08
CA THR A 368 48.22 -22.46 10.48
C THR A 368 49.02 -23.46 11.31
N PHE A 369 49.26 -24.66 10.77
CA PHE A 369 49.79 -25.79 11.56
C PHE A 369 51.28 -26.07 11.33
N ASN A 370 51.88 -25.64 10.21
CA ASN A 370 53.32 -25.82 9.94
C ASN A 370 54.19 -24.79 10.67
N GLN A 371 54.12 -24.76 12.00
CA GLN A 371 54.80 -23.78 12.85
C GLN A 371 56.08 -24.36 13.49
N PRO A 372 57.06 -23.52 13.87
CA PRO A 372 58.19 -23.97 14.68
C PRO A 372 57.70 -24.43 16.07
N LYS A 373 58.25 -25.54 16.55
CA LYS A 373 57.93 -26.13 17.87
C LYS A 373 59.21 -26.14 18.71
N PRO A 374 59.34 -25.26 19.72
CA PRO A 374 60.58 -25.10 20.50
C PRO A 374 61.04 -26.38 21.21
N ASP A 375 60.10 -27.26 21.57
CA ASP A 375 60.39 -28.48 22.34
C ASP A 375 60.67 -29.72 21.45
N CYS A 376 60.96 -29.52 20.16
CA CYS A 376 61.32 -30.58 19.23
C CYS A 376 62.84 -30.63 19.01
N VAL A 377 63.42 -31.84 19.01
CA VAL A 377 64.88 -32.04 18.88
C VAL A 377 65.36 -32.16 17.43
N ASP A 378 64.46 -32.48 16.48
CA ASP A 378 64.76 -32.56 15.06
C ASP A 378 63.55 -32.24 14.17
N GLU A 379 63.79 -32.11 12.86
CA GLU A 379 62.77 -31.76 11.87
C GLU A 379 61.72 -32.87 11.69
N GLN A 380 62.10 -34.14 11.87
CA GLN A 380 61.17 -35.27 11.76
C GLN A 380 60.15 -35.23 12.91
N GLN A 381 60.59 -34.91 14.12
CA GLN A 381 59.75 -34.74 15.30
C GLN A 381 58.86 -33.50 15.18
N ARG A 382 59.36 -32.38 14.63
CA ARG A 382 58.54 -31.19 14.35
C ARG A 382 57.44 -31.49 13.35
N GLN A 383 57.78 -32.11 12.21
CA GLN A 383 56.80 -32.50 11.19
C GLN A 383 55.74 -33.44 11.75
N TRP A 384 56.15 -34.45 12.52
CA TRP A 384 55.21 -35.37 13.18
C TRP A 384 54.24 -34.62 14.10
N ARG A 385 54.73 -33.71 14.96
CA ARG A 385 53.86 -32.90 15.83
C ARG A 385 52.93 -31.96 15.04
N CYS A 386 53.38 -31.38 13.94
CA CYS A 386 52.52 -30.54 13.11
C CYS A 386 51.41 -31.35 12.43
N VAL A 387 51.71 -32.57 11.96
CA VAL A 387 50.71 -33.50 11.43
C VAL A 387 49.74 -33.95 12.52
N ASP A 388 50.22 -34.20 13.73
CA ASP A 388 49.39 -34.59 14.88
C ASP A 388 48.45 -33.46 15.32
N ASP A 389 48.95 -32.23 15.43
CA ASP A 389 48.15 -31.03 15.72
C ASP A 389 47.07 -30.80 14.66
N PHE A 390 47.43 -30.99 13.38
CA PHE A 390 46.50 -30.89 12.26
C PHE A 390 45.43 -31.98 12.33
N ARG A 391 45.81 -33.26 12.54
CA ARG A 391 44.87 -34.38 12.73
C ARG A 391 43.95 -34.14 13.92
N ALA A 392 44.46 -33.67 15.05
CA ALA A 392 43.66 -33.31 16.21
C ALA A 392 42.66 -32.19 15.88
N CYS A 393 43.04 -31.22 15.04
CA CYS A 393 42.10 -30.21 14.56
C CYS A 393 41.03 -30.80 13.63
N LEU A 394 41.40 -31.66 12.69
CA LEU A 394 40.44 -32.33 11.82
C LEU A 394 39.46 -33.20 12.62
N GLN A 395 39.94 -33.88 13.68
CA GLN A 395 39.08 -34.64 14.57
C GLN A 395 38.07 -33.74 15.29
N ARG A 396 38.51 -32.60 15.84
CA ARG A 396 37.58 -31.62 16.44
C ARG A 396 36.55 -31.12 15.42
N LEU A 397 36.98 -30.80 14.20
CA LEU A 397 36.06 -30.37 13.13
C LEU A 397 35.05 -31.47 12.78
N ASN A 398 35.49 -32.73 12.76
CA ASN A 398 34.61 -33.88 12.55
C ASN A 398 33.62 -34.06 13.72
N ASP A 399 34.05 -33.89 14.97
CA ASP A 399 33.18 -33.97 16.15
C ASP A 399 32.13 -32.84 16.15
N ASP A 400 32.53 -31.63 15.78
CA ASP A 400 31.64 -30.48 15.62
C ASP A 400 30.63 -30.69 14.47
N SER A 401 31.09 -31.27 13.35
CA SER A 401 30.23 -31.62 12.21
C SER A 401 29.23 -32.72 12.57
N ALA A 402 29.67 -33.74 13.31
CA ALA A 402 28.80 -34.80 13.82
C ALA A 402 27.74 -34.25 14.78
N THR A 403 28.12 -33.36 15.69
CA THR A 403 27.20 -32.68 16.61
C THR A 403 26.13 -31.89 15.85
N ARG A 404 26.53 -31.15 14.81
CA ARG A 404 25.62 -30.41 13.94
C ARG A 404 24.66 -31.33 13.18
N CYS A 405 25.18 -32.39 12.57
CA CYS A 405 24.34 -33.40 11.89
C CYS A 405 23.30 -34.01 12.84
N TRP A 406 23.70 -34.36 14.07
CA TRP A 406 22.78 -34.86 15.09
C TRP A 406 21.71 -33.86 15.52
N ASN A 407 22.01 -32.56 15.55
CA ASN A 407 21.00 -31.54 15.80
C ASN A 407 19.94 -31.54 14.67
N HIS A 408 20.38 -31.56 13.40
CA HIS A 408 19.45 -31.66 12.27
C HIS A 408 18.61 -32.94 12.28
N LEU A 409 19.18 -34.08 12.69
CA LEU A 409 18.42 -35.32 12.84
C LEU A 409 17.39 -35.24 13.97
N ARG A 410 17.65 -34.49 15.05
CA ARG A 410 16.64 -34.23 16.10
C ARG A 410 15.50 -33.39 15.56
N ASP A 411 15.80 -32.37 14.74
CA ASP A 411 14.79 -31.58 14.05
C ASP A 411 13.95 -32.47 13.11
N ALA A 412 14.60 -33.37 12.36
CA ALA A 412 13.92 -34.39 11.55
C ALA A 412 12.98 -35.26 12.36
N VAL A 413 13.45 -35.79 13.50
CA VAL A 413 12.59 -36.60 14.38
C VAL A 413 11.43 -35.76 14.92
N ASN A 414 11.63 -34.50 15.31
CA ASN A 414 10.55 -33.62 15.75
C ASN A 414 9.47 -33.43 14.67
N ALA A 415 9.88 -33.18 13.43
CA ALA A 415 8.94 -32.99 12.34
C ALA A 415 8.16 -34.27 12.02
N LEU A 416 8.84 -35.43 12.02
CA LEU A 416 8.19 -36.74 11.85
C LEU A 416 7.18 -37.03 12.98
N LEU A 417 7.49 -36.67 14.23
CA LEU A 417 6.55 -36.83 15.33
C LEU A 417 5.33 -35.93 15.19
N GLY A 418 5.51 -34.70 14.69
CA GLY A 418 4.39 -33.82 14.36
C GLY A 418 3.47 -34.44 13.31
N HIS A 419 4.05 -35.02 12.25
CA HIS A 419 3.32 -35.74 11.21
C HIS A 419 2.56 -36.96 11.77
N VAL A 420 3.24 -37.85 12.50
CA VAL A 420 2.60 -39.05 13.09
C VAL A 420 1.53 -38.66 14.12
N ASN A 421 1.76 -37.61 14.90
CA ASN A 421 0.75 -37.08 15.81
C ASN A 421 -0.52 -36.69 15.05
N TYR A 422 -0.40 -35.93 13.96
CA TYR A 422 -1.54 -35.53 13.15
C TYR A 422 -2.21 -36.72 12.44
N GLU A 423 -1.46 -37.65 11.85
CA GLU A 423 -2.09 -38.73 11.09
C GLU A 423 -2.66 -39.86 11.94
N ARG A 424 -2.12 -40.10 13.15
CA ARG A 424 -2.40 -41.32 13.93
C ARG A 424 -2.93 -41.07 15.35
N VAL A 425 -2.62 -39.94 15.99
CA VAL A 425 -2.86 -39.74 17.43
C VAL A 425 -3.91 -38.67 17.72
N ALA A 426 -3.73 -37.47 17.17
CA ALA A 426 -4.47 -36.28 17.53
C ALA A 426 -5.98 -36.44 17.27
N ASP A 427 -6.80 -35.88 18.16
CA ASP A 427 -8.25 -35.99 18.02
C ASP A 427 -8.79 -35.28 16.79
N TYR A 428 -8.15 -34.17 16.40
CA TYR A 428 -8.41 -33.39 15.20
C TYR A 428 -7.66 -33.92 13.96
N GLY A 429 -6.94 -35.02 14.09
CA GLY A 429 -6.12 -35.64 13.04
C GLY A 429 -6.87 -36.65 12.17
N LEU A 430 -6.19 -37.24 11.18
CA LEU A 430 -6.79 -38.16 10.20
C LEU A 430 -7.13 -39.55 10.78
N LYS A 431 -6.46 -39.96 11.85
CA LYS A 431 -6.66 -41.25 12.57
C LYS A 431 -6.63 -42.48 11.67
N HIS A 432 -5.68 -42.54 10.74
CA HIS A 432 -5.48 -43.71 9.89
C HIS A 432 -5.10 -44.94 10.72
N ALA A 433 -5.71 -46.09 10.45
CA ALA A 433 -5.44 -47.35 11.15
C ALA A 433 -4.51 -48.29 10.35
N ASP A 434 -4.42 -48.09 9.04
CA ASP A 434 -3.64 -48.92 8.12
C ASP A 434 -2.26 -48.34 7.80
N TYR A 435 -1.43 -49.16 7.16
CA TYR A 435 -0.05 -48.86 6.73
C TYR A 435 0.08 -49.10 5.22
N GLU A 436 -0.98 -48.83 4.44
CA GLU A 436 -0.92 -48.94 3.00
C GLU A 436 0.09 -47.93 2.41
N SER A 437 0.49 -48.11 1.14
CA SER A 437 1.52 -47.26 0.53
C SER A 437 1.17 -45.76 0.53
N HIS A 438 -0.13 -45.44 0.56
CA HIS A 438 -0.67 -44.08 0.60
C HIS A 438 -1.00 -43.60 2.03
N HIS A 439 -0.87 -44.47 3.02
CA HIS A 439 -0.93 -44.15 4.46
C HIS A 439 0.33 -44.71 5.14
N ALA A 440 1.51 -44.51 4.55
CA ALA A 440 2.74 -44.95 5.19
C ALA A 440 2.93 -44.23 6.54
N LEU A 441 3.57 -44.87 7.52
CA LEU A 441 3.78 -44.25 8.84
C LEU A 441 4.61 -42.96 8.75
N LEU A 442 5.61 -42.95 7.86
CA LEU A 442 6.53 -41.84 7.68
C LEU A 442 6.48 -41.37 6.22
N PRO A 443 6.50 -40.06 5.98
CA PRO A 443 6.30 -39.49 4.66
C PRO A 443 7.49 -39.76 3.74
N LYS A 444 7.19 -40.08 2.48
CA LYS A 444 8.18 -40.25 1.40
C LYS A 444 8.54 -38.87 0.82
N TYR A 445 9.83 -38.58 0.69
CA TYR A 445 10.32 -37.29 0.16
C TYR A 445 10.94 -37.39 -1.24
N PHE A 446 11.24 -38.61 -1.68
CA PHE A 446 11.85 -38.87 -2.99
C PHE A 446 11.05 -39.92 -3.73
N GLU A 447 10.69 -39.67 -4.98
CA GLU A 447 10.23 -40.72 -5.87
C GLU A 447 11.41 -41.60 -6.29
N ASN A 448 11.27 -42.90 -6.06
CA ASN A 448 12.25 -43.90 -6.45
C ASN A 448 11.55 -44.89 -7.40
N PRO A 449 11.77 -44.78 -8.72
CA PRO A 449 11.07 -45.61 -9.71
C PRO A 449 11.61 -47.04 -9.78
N TYR A 450 12.68 -47.37 -9.03
CA TYR A 450 13.30 -48.69 -9.04
C TYR A 450 12.71 -49.60 -7.96
N GLU A 451 12.86 -50.92 -8.14
CA GLU A 451 12.46 -51.90 -7.13
C GLU A 451 13.17 -51.62 -5.79
N ASN A 452 12.39 -51.65 -4.70
CA ASN A 452 12.92 -51.51 -3.35
C ASN A 452 13.97 -52.61 -3.12
N ALA A 453 15.17 -52.20 -2.69
CA ALA A 453 16.27 -53.10 -2.41
C ALA A 453 16.70 -52.94 -0.94
N ASP A 454 17.73 -53.67 -0.53
CA ASP A 454 18.37 -53.38 0.75
C ASP A 454 19.02 -51.98 0.74
N LEU A 455 19.17 -51.39 1.93
CA LEU A 455 19.66 -50.02 2.07
C LEU A 455 21.04 -49.79 1.45
N GLN A 456 21.93 -50.80 1.44
CA GLN A 456 23.26 -50.67 0.85
C GLN A 456 23.18 -50.55 -0.68
N THR A 457 22.32 -51.35 -1.30
CA THR A 457 22.03 -51.26 -2.73
C THR A 457 21.40 -49.91 -3.09
N GLU A 458 20.47 -49.42 -2.28
CA GLU A 458 19.81 -48.11 -2.47
C GLU A 458 20.77 -46.93 -2.31
N GLU A 459 21.64 -46.95 -1.30
CA GLU A 459 22.69 -45.95 -1.12
C GLU A 459 23.66 -45.93 -2.31
N ALA A 460 23.96 -47.09 -2.91
CA ALA A 460 24.78 -47.14 -4.12
C ALA A 460 24.10 -46.55 -5.37
N MET A 461 22.77 -46.46 -5.41
CA MET A 461 22.03 -45.92 -6.56
C MET A 461 22.26 -44.41 -6.76
N MET A 462 22.55 -43.67 -5.69
CA MET A 462 22.73 -42.21 -5.76
C MET A 462 24.03 -41.77 -6.44
N TYR A 463 24.94 -42.71 -6.74
CA TYR A 463 26.22 -42.46 -7.39
C TYR A 463 26.35 -43.10 -8.79
N ASN A 464 25.26 -43.63 -9.35
CA ASN A 464 25.25 -44.20 -10.70
C ASN A 464 24.14 -43.58 -11.56
N GLU A 465 23.98 -44.08 -12.80
CA GLU A 465 22.98 -43.59 -13.78
C GLU A 465 21.53 -43.57 -13.27
N LYS A 466 21.21 -44.30 -12.20
CA LYS A 466 19.89 -44.28 -11.56
C LYS A 466 19.60 -42.97 -10.82
N ALA A 467 20.64 -42.26 -10.37
CA ALA A 467 20.52 -41.05 -9.56
C ALA A 467 19.65 -39.96 -10.21
N LYS A 468 19.70 -39.83 -11.54
CA LYS A 468 18.92 -38.85 -12.30
C LYS A 468 17.41 -39.08 -12.26
N HIS A 469 16.95 -40.30 -11.99
CA HIS A 469 15.53 -40.63 -11.89
C HIS A 469 15.01 -40.72 -10.46
N ILE A 470 15.88 -40.52 -9.46
CA ILE A 470 15.47 -40.40 -8.06
C ILE A 470 15.20 -38.93 -7.79
N MET A 471 13.93 -38.56 -7.73
CA MET A 471 13.47 -37.17 -7.82
C MET A 471 12.87 -36.70 -6.51
N ALA A 472 13.16 -35.46 -6.12
CA ALA A 472 12.60 -34.84 -4.93
C ALA A 472 11.13 -34.47 -5.16
N LEU A 473 10.29 -34.81 -4.18
CA LEU A 473 8.88 -34.48 -4.18
C LEU A 473 8.67 -33.03 -3.68
N ASN A 474 7.60 -32.39 -4.15
CA ASN A 474 7.27 -31.01 -3.78
C ASN A 474 6.42 -30.97 -2.50
N GLY A 475 6.16 -29.77 -2.00
CA GLY A 475 5.34 -29.53 -0.83
C GLY A 475 5.41 -28.07 -0.40
N TRP A 476 5.20 -27.84 0.88
CA TRP A 476 5.40 -26.53 1.50
C TRP A 476 6.07 -26.66 2.86
N VAL A 477 6.74 -25.59 3.28
CA VAL A 477 7.48 -25.52 4.54
C VAL A 477 6.83 -24.45 5.41
N MET A 478 6.55 -24.81 6.66
CA MET A 478 5.84 -23.90 7.57
C MET A 478 6.74 -22.74 8.00
N ASN A 479 6.29 -21.49 7.79
CA ASN A 479 7.02 -20.26 8.11
C ASN A 479 8.34 -20.06 7.33
N ASP A 480 8.47 -20.64 6.14
CA ASP A 480 9.66 -20.48 5.31
C ASP A 480 9.70 -19.12 4.61
N ASP A 481 10.89 -18.72 4.17
CA ASP A 481 11.09 -17.51 3.36
C ASP A 481 10.64 -17.80 1.91
N PRO A 482 9.53 -17.18 1.44
CA PRO A 482 8.99 -17.48 0.10
C PRO A 482 9.87 -16.97 -1.04
N LEU A 483 10.92 -16.19 -0.75
CA LEU A 483 11.92 -15.80 -1.75
C LEU A 483 13.00 -16.87 -1.94
N LYS A 484 13.05 -17.88 -1.07
CA LYS A 484 14.00 -18.98 -1.14
C LYS A 484 13.32 -20.22 -1.69
N ASN A 485 14.05 -20.95 -2.51
CA ASN A 485 13.62 -22.26 -2.97
C ASN A 485 14.21 -23.33 -2.04
N PHE A 486 13.36 -23.95 -1.21
CA PHE A 486 13.75 -24.96 -0.23
C PHE A 486 14.44 -26.22 -0.80
N ALA A 487 14.38 -26.45 -2.12
CA ALA A 487 15.08 -27.55 -2.78
C ALA A 487 16.43 -27.13 -3.38
N GLU A 488 16.66 -25.84 -3.57
CA GLU A 488 17.89 -25.31 -4.17
C GLU A 488 19.02 -25.18 -3.14
N PHE A 489 20.26 -25.40 -3.57
CA PHE A 489 21.42 -25.16 -2.72
C PHE A 489 21.75 -23.65 -2.71
N PRO A 490 21.94 -23.00 -1.55
CA PRO A 490 22.20 -21.57 -1.49
C PRO A 490 23.52 -21.22 -2.19
N SER A 491 23.46 -20.34 -3.18
CA SER A 491 24.56 -20.06 -4.10
C SER A 491 25.56 -18.99 -3.63
N LYS A 492 25.45 -18.47 -2.40
CA LYS A 492 26.26 -17.29 -1.98
C LYS A 492 26.71 -17.35 -0.51
N THR A 493 27.89 -17.94 -0.31
CA THR A 493 28.96 -17.67 0.69
C THR A 493 29.47 -18.96 1.37
N PRO A 494 30.79 -19.21 1.39
CA PRO A 494 31.40 -20.36 2.08
C PRO A 494 31.24 -20.34 3.61
N GLU A 495 30.87 -19.19 4.18
CA GLU A 495 30.91 -18.93 5.62
C GLU A 495 29.60 -19.28 6.35
N GLN A 496 28.50 -19.50 5.62
CA GLN A 496 27.25 -20.03 6.16
C GLN A 496 27.09 -21.49 5.78
N TRP A 497 27.56 -22.39 6.65
CA TRP A 497 27.10 -23.77 6.60
C TRP A 497 25.57 -23.82 6.75
N VAL A 498 24.88 -24.12 5.64
CA VAL A 498 23.86 -25.15 5.49
C VAL A 498 22.68 -25.23 6.49
N ASN A 499 22.21 -24.13 7.09
CA ASN A 499 20.91 -24.18 7.77
C ASN A 499 19.73 -24.10 6.79
N ASP A 500 19.85 -23.47 5.62
CA ASP A 500 18.69 -23.30 4.73
C ASP A 500 18.54 -24.44 3.70
N ALA A 501 19.63 -25.15 3.36
CA ALA A 501 19.66 -26.14 2.26
C ALA A 501 19.26 -27.58 2.64
N LEU A 502 18.90 -27.81 3.91
CA LEU A 502 18.70 -29.14 4.48
C LEU A 502 17.24 -29.42 4.84
N VAL A 503 16.27 -28.69 4.28
CA VAL A 503 14.82 -28.91 4.53
C VAL A 503 14.43 -30.39 4.33
N TYR A 504 14.91 -31.01 3.25
CA TYR A 504 14.67 -32.45 2.98
C TYR A 504 15.35 -33.36 4.02
N PHE A 505 16.54 -33.00 4.51
CA PHE A 505 17.27 -33.77 5.53
C PHE A 505 16.63 -33.61 6.92
N ARG A 506 16.16 -32.41 7.26
CA ARG A 506 15.46 -32.06 8.50
C ARG A 506 13.98 -32.39 8.51
N ARG A 507 13.44 -32.96 7.43
CA ARG A 507 12.03 -33.36 7.33
C ARG A 507 11.02 -32.23 7.64
N GLU A 508 11.39 -31.00 7.31
CA GLU A 508 10.55 -29.82 7.56
C GLU A 508 9.48 -29.62 6.48
N LEU A 509 9.58 -30.34 5.36
CA LEU A 509 8.66 -30.26 4.25
C LEU A 509 7.37 -31.05 4.55
N ILE A 510 6.22 -30.40 4.46
CA ILE A 510 4.94 -31.10 4.36
C ILE A 510 4.81 -31.53 2.90
N CYS A 511 5.22 -32.78 2.65
CA CYS A 511 5.45 -33.34 1.33
C CYS A 511 4.14 -33.80 0.66
N TRP A 512 3.99 -33.53 -0.63
CA TRP A 512 2.95 -34.07 -1.48
C TRP A 512 3.50 -35.30 -2.22
N ASP A 513 3.09 -36.48 -1.78
CA ASP A 513 3.68 -37.75 -2.23
C ASP A 513 3.36 -38.11 -3.69
N ASP A 514 2.50 -37.34 -4.35
CA ASP A 514 2.07 -37.51 -5.73
C ASP A 514 2.81 -36.60 -6.72
N SER A 515 3.57 -35.63 -6.24
CA SER A 515 4.04 -34.49 -7.05
C SER A 515 5.54 -34.27 -6.95
N VAL A 516 6.23 -34.28 -8.09
CA VAL A 516 7.67 -34.02 -8.24
C VAL A 516 7.91 -32.52 -8.42
N LYS A 517 8.92 -31.99 -7.71
CA LYS A 517 9.28 -30.56 -7.78
C LYS A 517 10.07 -30.23 -9.03
N LEU A 518 9.67 -29.16 -9.72
CA LEU A 518 10.29 -28.71 -10.97
C LEU A 518 11.48 -27.78 -10.74
N ARG A 519 12.56 -27.97 -11.51
CA ARG A 519 13.87 -27.31 -11.38
C ARG A 519 14.15 -26.39 -12.57
N TYR A 520 13.70 -25.13 -12.47
CA TYR A 520 13.89 -24.13 -13.51
C TYR A 520 15.33 -23.58 -13.60
N GLY A 521 16.02 -23.45 -12.46
CA GLY A 521 17.27 -22.67 -12.38
C GLY A 521 17.03 -21.16 -12.32
N GLN A 522 18.06 -20.38 -12.64
CA GLN A 522 18.06 -18.92 -12.63
C GLN A 522 17.65 -18.34 -14.00
N THR A 523 17.98 -19.02 -15.09
CA THR A 523 17.64 -18.58 -16.45
C THR A 523 17.10 -19.73 -17.32
N PRO A 524 16.45 -19.44 -18.46
CA PRO A 524 15.98 -20.47 -19.39
C PRO A 524 17.05 -21.46 -19.84
N GLU A 525 18.32 -21.06 -19.85
CA GLU A 525 19.45 -21.91 -20.24
C GLU A 525 19.76 -23.03 -19.24
N ASP A 526 19.38 -22.89 -17.97
CA ASP A 526 19.63 -23.90 -16.93
C ASP A 526 18.77 -25.16 -17.11
N CYS A 527 17.58 -25.02 -17.70
CA CYS A 527 16.69 -26.14 -18.04
C CYS A 527 15.80 -25.82 -19.27
N PRO A 528 16.36 -25.80 -20.49
CA PRO A 528 15.68 -25.26 -21.67
C PRO A 528 14.35 -25.94 -22.00
N PHE A 529 14.27 -27.27 -21.83
CA PHE A 529 13.05 -28.03 -22.06
C PHE A 529 11.92 -27.58 -21.13
N LEU A 530 12.18 -27.53 -19.81
CA LEU A 530 11.17 -27.16 -18.82
C LEU A 530 10.60 -25.77 -19.06
N TRP A 531 11.47 -24.78 -19.30
CA TRP A 531 11.06 -23.41 -19.59
C TRP A 531 10.19 -23.34 -20.84
N LYS A 532 10.57 -24.05 -21.91
CA LYS A 532 9.77 -24.10 -23.15
C LYS A 532 8.43 -24.79 -22.92
N TYR A 533 8.42 -25.94 -22.24
CA TYR A 533 7.22 -26.74 -21.96
C TYR A 533 6.21 -25.94 -21.13
N MET A 534 6.68 -25.25 -20.09
CA MET A 534 5.82 -24.43 -19.21
C MET A 534 5.40 -23.11 -19.86
N THR A 535 6.21 -22.57 -20.78
CA THR A 535 5.78 -21.47 -21.66
C THR A 535 4.63 -21.92 -22.54
N ASP A 536 4.74 -23.08 -23.20
CA ASP A 536 3.69 -23.62 -24.07
C ASP A 536 2.39 -23.86 -23.30
N TYR A 537 2.48 -24.43 -22.10
CA TYR A 537 1.34 -24.62 -21.20
C TYR A 537 0.69 -23.28 -20.82
N THR A 538 1.50 -22.30 -20.43
CA THR A 538 1.03 -20.98 -20.03
C THR A 538 0.35 -20.26 -21.19
N GLU A 539 0.95 -20.28 -22.38
CA GLU A 539 0.37 -19.68 -23.58
C GLU A 539 -0.93 -20.38 -24.02
N LEU A 540 -0.97 -21.71 -23.96
CA LEU A 540 -2.17 -22.50 -24.26
C LEU A 540 -3.32 -22.14 -23.32
N THR A 541 -3.03 -22.00 -22.02
CA THR A 541 -4.01 -21.62 -21.01
C THR A 541 -4.47 -20.16 -21.21
N ALA A 542 -3.54 -19.22 -21.49
CA ALA A 542 -3.87 -17.82 -21.78
C ALA A 542 -4.71 -17.63 -23.06
N LYS A 543 -4.51 -18.49 -24.08
CA LYS A 543 -5.34 -18.51 -25.30
C LYS A 543 -6.77 -19.01 -25.03
N THR A 544 -6.96 -19.82 -23.98
CA THR A 544 -8.23 -20.48 -23.66
C THR A 544 -9.07 -19.69 -22.64
N PHE A 545 -8.44 -19.13 -21.61
CA PHE A 545 -9.10 -18.54 -20.44
C PHE A 545 -8.87 -17.03 -20.35
N TYR A 546 -9.68 -16.33 -19.53
CA TYR A 546 -9.58 -14.88 -19.35
C TYR A 546 -8.70 -14.45 -18.16
N GLY A 547 -8.23 -15.41 -17.37
CA GLY A 547 -7.43 -15.15 -16.19
C GLY A 547 -6.84 -16.40 -15.58
N PHE A 548 -5.93 -16.21 -14.63
CA PHE A 548 -5.27 -17.25 -13.86
C PHE A 548 -5.52 -17.13 -12.36
N ARG A 549 -5.70 -18.28 -11.71
CA ARG A 549 -5.38 -18.43 -10.28
C ARG A 549 -3.95 -18.96 -10.17
N LEU A 550 -3.13 -18.30 -9.35
CA LEU A 550 -1.79 -18.78 -9.01
C LEU A 550 -1.89 -19.58 -7.71
N ASP A 551 -1.94 -20.91 -7.85
CA ASP A 551 -1.88 -21.84 -6.73
C ASP A 551 -0.52 -21.77 -6.05
N ASN A 552 -0.53 -21.69 -4.72
CA ASN A 552 0.68 -21.63 -3.90
C ASN A 552 1.77 -20.70 -4.51
N CYS A 553 1.37 -19.45 -4.82
CA CYS A 553 2.19 -18.50 -5.58
C CYS A 553 3.56 -18.25 -4.93
N HIS A 554 3.62 -18.34 -3.60
CA HIS A 554 4.81 -18.14 -2.80
C HIS A 554 5.84 -19.28 -2.92
N SER A 555 5.45 -20.44 -3.44
CA SER A 555 6.38 -21.57 -3.68
C SER A 555 6.93 -21.61 -5.10
N THR A 556 6.47 -20.71 -5.99
CA THR A 556 7.03 -20.57 -7.34
C THR A 556 8.12 -19.49 -7.34
N PRO A 557 9.34 -19.77 -7.85
CA PRO A 557 10.38 -18.77 -7.91
C PRO A 557 9.92 -17.50 -8.64
N LEU A 558 10.17 -16.34 -8.04
CA LEU A 558 9.58 -15.07 -8.47
C LEU A 558 9.94 -14.69 -9.91
N HIS A 559 11.17 -14.99 -10.35
CA HIS A 559 11.62 -14.74 -11.73
C HIS A 559 10.96 -15.66 -12.76
N VAL A 560 10.61 -16.89 -12.38
CA VAL A 560 9.89 -17.85 -13.23
C VAL A 560 8.46 -17.38 -13.43
N ALA A 561 7.76 -17.07 -12.33
CA ALA A 561 6.39 -16.58 -12.38
C ALA A 561 6.30 -15.24 -13.15
N GLU A 562 7.26 -14.34 -12.97
CA GLU A 562 7.32 -13.07 -13.72
C GLU A 562 7.43 -13.35 -15.23
N TYR A 563 8.36 -14.20 -15.66
CA TYR A 563 8.51 -14.56 -17.07
C TYR A 563 7.25 -15.20 -17.67
N LEU A 564 6.65 -16.18 -16.99
CA LEU A 564 5.48 -16.90 -17.51
C LEU A 564 4.25 -15.98 -17.59
N LEU A 565 4.03 -15.10 -16.61
CA LEU A 565 2.97 -14.09 -16.68
C LEU A 565 3.20 -13.06 -17.78
N GLU A 566 4.45 -12.68 -18.08
CA GLU A 566 4.75 -11.82 -19.22
C GLU A 566 4.37 -12.49 -20.55
N LYS A 567 4.63 -13.80 -20.70
CA LYS A 567 4.18 -14.58 -21.87
C LYS A 567 2.66 -14.65 -21.97
N ALA A 568 1.97 -14.83 -20.83
CA ALA A 568 0.52 -14.83 -20.80
C ALA A 568 -0.07 -13.46 -21.17
N ARG A 569 0.48 -12.36 -20.63
CA ARG A 569 0.04 -10.98 -20.91
C ARG A 569 0.34 -10.54 -22.34
N TYR A 570 1.38 -11.10 -22.98
CA TYR A 570 1.62 -10.91 -24.41
C TYR A 570 0.46 -11.41 -25.27
N ILE A 571 -0.18 -12.52 -24.87
CA ILE A 571 -1.36 -13.06 -25.55
C ILE A 571 -2.63 -12.32 -25.13
N LYS A 572 -2.74 -12.00 -23.84
CA LYS A 572 -3.94 -11.39 -23.25
C LYS A 572 -3.53 -10.24 -22.32
N PRO A 573 -3.42 -9.00 -22.81
CA PRO A 573 -2.96 -7.86 -22.00
C PRO A 573 -3.79 -7.64 -20.72
N ASP A 574 -5.12 -7.74 -20.84
CA ASP A 574 -6.08 -7.63 -19.72
C ASP A 574 -6.27 -8.94 -18.93
N LEU A 575 -5.26 -9.83 -18.91
CA LEU A 575 -5.30 -11.05 -18.12
C LEU A 575 -5.57 -10.74 -16.64
N TYR A 576 -6.69 -11.25 -16.12
CA TYR A 576 -7.01 -11.21 -14.70
C TYR A 576 -6.14 -12.23 -13.95
N VAL A 577 -5.44 -11.80 -12.91
CA VAL A 577 -4.59 -12.71 -12.13
C VAL A 577 -4.94 -12.55 -10.66
N TYR A 578 -5.32 -13.65 -10.01
CA TYR A 578 -5.42 -13.67 -8.55
C TYR A 578 -4.58 -14.79 -7.98
N ALA A 579 -4.07 -14.59 -6.76
CA ALA A 579 -3.08 -15.48 -6.17
C ALA A 579 -3.44 -15.87 -4.74
N GLU A 580 -3.16 -17.13 -4.42
CA GLU A 580 -3.04 -17.58 -3.05
C GLU A 580 -1.63 -17.21 -2.55
N LEU A 581 -1.57 -16.17 -1.70
CA LEU A 581 -0.32 -15.57 -1.23
C LEU A 581 -0.41 -15.27 0.26
N PHE A 582 0.37 -16.02 1.06
CA PHE A 582 0.34 -16.01 2.51
C PHE A 582 1.73 -15.79 3.11
N THR A 583 2.36 -14.64 2.84
CA THR A 583 3.74 -14.38 3.28
C THR A 583 3.85 -13.89 4.72
N ARG A 584 2.72 -13.57 5.38
CA ARG A 584 2.61 -12.93 6.71
C ARG A 584 3.29 -11.56 6.84
N ASP A 585 3.85 -11.02 5.76
CA ASP A 585 4.43 -9.67 5.68
C ASP A 585 3.84 -8.92 4.48
N GLU A 586 3.08 -7.85 4.76
CA GLU A 586 2.46 -7.01 3.74
C GLU A 586 3.49 -6.38 2.77
N ASN A 587 4.73 -6.15 3.22
CA ASN A 587 5.78 -5.66 2.33
C ASN A 587 6.21 -6.71 1.31
N LEU A 588 6.26 -7.97 1.73
CA LEU A 588 6.63 -9.09 0.89
C LEU A 588 5.48 -9.45 -0.05
N ASP A 589 4.23 -9.41 0.42
CA ASP A 589 3.04 -9.47 -0.44
C ASP A 589 3.12 -8.37 -1.53
N ASN A 590 3.40 -7.12 -1.14
CA ASN A 590 3.56 -6.01 -2.08
C ASN A 590 4.69 -6.22 -3.09
N LEU A 591 5.77 -6.94 -2.75
CA LEU A 591 6.83 -7.28 -3.70
C LEU A 591 6.30 -8.24 -4.78
N PHE A 592 5.64 -9.33 -4.38
CA PHE A 592 5.05 -10.29 -5.31
C PHE A 592 4.00 -9.62 -6.19
N ILE A 593 3.07 -8.87 -5.59
CA ILE A 593 2.03 -8.14 -6.33
C ILE A 593 2.65 -7.20 -7.35
N ASN A 594 3.65 -6.41 -6.94
CA ASN A 594 4.24 -5.40 -7.81
C ASN A 594 5.05 -6.01 -8.97
N ARG A 595 5.73 -7.13 -8.76
CA ARG A 595 6.52 -7.78 -9.81
C ARG A 595 5.67 -8.63 -10.76
N LEU A 596 4.76 -9.42 -10.19
CA LEU A 596 3.92 -10.34 -10.96
C LEU A 596 2.70 -9.67 -11.58
N GLY A 597 2.31 -8.50 -11.07
CA GLY A 597 1.07 -7.84 -11.46
C GLY A 597 -0.16 -8.63 -11.06
N ILE A 598 -0.16 -9.14 -9.82
CA ILE A 598 -1.32 -9.79 -9.23
C ILE A 598 -2.42 -8.75 -9.09
N THR A 599 -3.59 -9.05 -9.67
CA THR A 599 -4.76 -8.16 -9.62
C THR A 599 -5.50 -8.31 -8.30
N SER A 600 -5.65 -9.53 -7.78
CA SER A 600 -6.36 -9.78 -6.51
C SER A 600 -5.67 -10.84 -5.66
N ILE A 601 -5.78 -10.76 -4.34
CA ILE A 601 -5.26 -11.80 -3.44
C ILE A 601 -6.39 -12.50 -2.73
N VAL A 602 -6.29 -13.82 -2.60
CA VAL A 602 -7.26 -14.64 -1.86
C VAL A 602 -7.31 -14.20 -0.39
N ARG A 603 -8.54 -14.02 0.09
CA ARG A 603 -8.90 -13.83 1.50
C ARG A 603 -10.05 -14.78 1.82
N GLU A 604 -10.13 -15.28 3.05
CA GLU A 604 -11.11 -16.32 3.40
C GLU A 604 -11.90 -15.91 4.65
N ALA A 605 -13.22 -15.92 4.56
CA ALA A 605 -14.11 -15.61 5.67
C ALA A 605 -14.07 -16.70 6.75
N GLN A 606 -13.79 -17.96 6.38
CA GLN A 606 -13.65 -19.07 7.33
C GLN A 606 -12.53 -18.88 8.36
N ASN A 607 -11.52 -18.04 8.07
CA ASN A 607 -10.47 -17.70 9.04
C ASN A 607 -10.97 -16.80 10.18
N ALA A 608 -12.17 -16.23 10.09
CA ALA A 608 -12.80 -15.56 11.23
C ALA A 608 -13.22 -16.60 12.28
N GLY A 609 -12.78 -16.39 13.52
CA GLY A 609 -13.15 -17.23 14.67
C GLY A 609 -14.51 -16.89 15.28
N ASP A 610 -15.02 -15.69 15.02
CA ASP A 610 -16.32 -15.22 15.50
C ASP A 610 -16.93 -14.18 14.54
N SER A 611 -18.16 -13.75 14.86
CA SER A 611 -18.92 -12.79 14.06
C SER A 611 -18.25 -11.42 13.94
N HIS A 612 -17.52 -10.99 14.97
CA HIS A 612 -16.86 -9.70 15.00
C HIS A 612 -15.64 -9.69 14.06
N GLU A 613 -14.83 -10.75 14.10
CA GLU A 613 -13.71 -10.91 13.18
C GLU A 613 -14.16 -11.00 11.72
N GLU A 614 -15.29 -11.64 11.43
CA GLU A 614 -15.85 -11.65 10.08
C GLU A 614 -16.27 -10.24 9.63
N GLY A 615 -16.98 -9.49 10.48
CA GLY A 615 -17.30 -8.09 10.23
C GLY A 615 -16.05 -7.21 10.00
N ARG A 616 -14.97 -7.45 10.76
CA ARG A 616 -13.68 -6.76 10.58
C ARG A 616 -13.04 -7.06 9.22
N LEU A 617 -13.11 -8.31 8.75
CA LEU A 617 -12.64 -8.69 7.41
C LEU A 617 -13.47 -8.01 6.32
N VAL A 618 -14.80 -8.00 6.46
CA VAL A 618 -15.71 -7.28 5.55
C VAL A 618 -15.39 -5.79 5.51
N PHE A 619 -15.13 -5.14 6.65
CA PHE A 619 -14.73 -3.72 6.66
C PHE A 619 -13.39 -3.50 5.95
N ARG A 620 -12.39 -4.34 6.24
CA ARG A 620 -11.03 -4.21 5.68
C ARG A 620 -11.00 -4.31 4.15
N TYR A 621 -11.83 -5.20 3.58
CA TYR A 621 -11.95 -5.40 2.13
C TYR A 621 -13.21 -4.73 1.56
N GLY A 622 -13.91 -3.95 2.39
CA GLY A 622 -15.25 -3.44 2.13
C GLY A 622 -15.31 -2.20 1.24
N GLY A 623 -14.18 -1.55 0.99
CA GLY A 623 -14.09 -0.30 0.25
C GLY A 623 -13.59 0.86 1.11
N ILE A 624 -13.97 2.08 0.73
CA ILE A 624 -13.60 3.29 1.48
C ILE A 624 -14.62 3.54 2.60
N PRO A 625 -14.27 4.12 3.76
CA PRO A 625 -15.25 4.37 4.82
C PRO A 625 -16.41 5.28 4.38
N VAL A 626 -17.61 5.08 4.93
CA VAL A 626 -18.74 6.02 4.77
C VAL A 626 -18.33 7.43 5.22
N SER A 627 -18.77 8.45 4.48
CA SER A 627 -18.37 9.85 4.64
C SER A 627 -16.91 10.15 4.25
N SER A 628 -16.32 9.33 3.37
CA SER A 628 -14.99 9.63 2.84
C SER A 628 -15.00 10.99 2.12
N PHE A 629 -13.90 11.73 2.23
CA PHE A 629 -13.82 13.03 1.57
C PHE A 629 -13.86 12.88 0.05
N PHE A 630 -14.62 13.76 -0.62
CA PHE A 630 -14.67 13.80 -2.08
C PHE A 630 -13.28 13.98 -2.67
N GLN A 631 -12.96 13.12 -3.62
CA GLN A 631 -11.63 13.03 -4.19
C GLN A 631 -11.54 13.85 -5.47
N ARG A 632 -10.43 14.57 -5.65
CA ARG A 632 -10.18 15.36 -6.87
C ARG A 632 -9.67 14.45 -8.00
N PRO A 633 -9.96 14.75 -9.28
CA PRO A 633 -9.45 13.99 -10.43
C PRO A 633 -7.93 13.97 -10.47
N ILE A 634 -7.31 15.14 -10.24
CA ILE A 634 -5.87 15.28 -10.02
C ILE A 634 -5.62 15.28 -8.52
N ARG A 635 -4.95 14.24 -8.04
CA ARG A 635 -4.59 14.07 -6.63
C ARG A 635 -3.28 13.31 -6.50
N PRO A 636 -2.52 13.52 -5.42
CA PRO A 636 -1.47 12.59 -5.04
C PRO A 636 -2.07 11.19 -4.89
N LEU A 637 -1.46 10.20 -5.53
CA LEU A 637 -1.87 8.82 -5.34
C LEU A 637 -1.34 8.34 -3.98
N MET A 638 -2.25 7.86 -3.16
CA MET A 638 -1.91 7.25 -1.87
C MET A 638 -1.75 5.74 -2.07
N SER A 639 -0.82 5.12 -1.34
CA SER A 639 -0.73 3.67 -1.29
C SER A 639 -2.01 3.08 -0.70
N ARG A 640 -2.41 1.91 -1.20
CA ARG A 640 -3.63 1.23 -0.76
C ARG A 640 -3.36 -0.24 -0.46
N VAL A 641 -4.27 -0.86 0.28
CA VAL A 641 -4.33 -2.32 0.39
C VAL A 641 -4.64 -2.87 -1.00
N SER A 642 -3.97 -3.95 -1.39
CA SER A 642 -4.23 -4.65 -2.65
C SER A 642 -5.67 -5.11 -2.75
N HIS A 643 -6.23 -5.12 -3.96
CA HIS A 643 -7.57 -5.65 -4.18
C HIS A 643 -7.65 -7.13 -3.75
N ALA A 644 -8.81 -7.53 -3.21
CA ALA A 644 -9.04 -8.86 -2.66
C ALA A 644 -9.98 -9.68 -3.54
N MET A 645 -9.78 -10.99 -3.53
CA MET A 645 -10.80 -11.99 -3.90
C MET A 645 -11.24 -12.64 -2.58
N PHE A 646 -12.37 -12.19 -2.04
CA PHE A 646 -12.82 -12.56 -0.71
C PHE A 646 -13.79 -13.75 -0.78
N PHE A 647 -13.29 -14.91 -0.39
CA PHE A 647 -14.06 -16.16 -0.40
C PHE A 647 -14.87 -16.32 0.88
N ASP A 648 -16.14 -16.70 0.74
CA ASP A 648 -16.88 -17.29 1.86
C ASP A 648 -16.30 -18.65 2.25
N VAL A 649 -15.98 -19.47 1.25
CA VAL A 649 -15.24 -20.73 1.40
C VAL A 649 -14.36 -21.00 0.19
N THR A 650 -13.11 -21.39 0.42
CA THR A 650 -12.21 -21.92 -0.64
C THR A 650 -12.36 -23.44 -0.77
N HIS A 651 -11.72 -24.03 -1.79
CA HIS A 651 -11.77 -25.49 -1.96
C HIS A 651 -10.86 -26.26 -0.97
N ASP A 652 -9.94 -25.57 -0.31
CA ASP A 652 -9.05 -26.14 0.72
C ASP A 652 -9.61 -26.01 2.14
N ASN A 653 -10.59 -25.12 2.33
CA ASN A 653 -11.25 -24.94 3.61
C ASN A 653 -12.05 -26.19 4.02
N CYS A 654 -12.14 -26.41 5.34
CA CYS A 654 -13.01 -27.43 5.90
C CYS A 654 -14.48 -27.15 5.54
N CYS A 655 -15.31 -28.19 5.58
CA CYS A 655 -16.75 -28.02 5.35
C CYS A 655 -17.33 -27.01 6.36
N PRO A 656 -17.93 -25.88 5.93
CA PRO A 656 -18.42 -24.86 6.86
C PRO A 656 -19.53 -25.36 7.78
N ILE A 657 -20.31 -26.36 7.35
CA ILE A 657 -21.32 -27.02 8.17
C ILE A 657 -20.68 -27.74 9.37
N GLN A 658 -19.49 -28.31 9.18
CA GLN A 658 -18.73 -29.01 10.22
C GLN A 658 -17.90 -28.05 11.06
N ALA A 659 -17.31 -27.03 10.44
CA ALA A 659 -16.46 -26.04 11.12
C ALA A 659 -17.27 -25.05 11.98
N ARG A 660 -18.49 -24.71 11.54
CA ARG A 660 -19.42 -23.79 12.21
C ARG A 660 -20.77 -24.47 12.38
N THR A 661 -21.77 -24.05 11.61
CA THR A 661 -23.10 -24.67 11.56
C THR A 661 -23.69 -24.49 10.16
N ILE A 662 -24.69 -25.29 9.80
CA ILE A 662 -25.45 -25.09 8.55
C ILE A 662 -26.12 -23.71 8.51
N TYR A 663 -26.52 -23.17 9.66
CA TYR A 663 -27.21 -21.89 9.78
C TYR A 663 -26.28 -20.70 9.53
N ASP A 664 -24.96 -20.85 9.65
CA ASP A 664 -24.01 -19.76 9.40
C ASP A 664 -23.75 -19.51 7.91
N THR A 665 -23.98 -20.53 7.08
CA THR A 665 -23.57 -20.51 5.66
C THR A 665 -24.16 -19.32 4.88
N PHE A 666 -25.46 -19.05 5.01
CA PHE A 666 -26.11 -17.93 4.31
C PHE A 666 -25.76 -16.55 4.90
N PRO A 667 -25.85 -16.32 6.23
CA PRO A 667 -25.38 -15.08 6.86
C PRO A 667 -23.97 -14.66 6.46
N SER A 668 -23.03 -15.61 6.47
CA SER A 668 -21.63 -15.35 6.18
C SER A 668 -21.42 -15.04 4.70
N ALA A 669 -22.07 -15.79 3.80
CA ALA A 669 -22.10 -15.45 2.38
C ALA A 669 -22.71 -14.06 2.10
N ALA A 670 -23.76 -13.67 2.82
CA ALA A 670 -24.38 -12.36 2.70
C ALA A 670 -23.44 -11.24 3.18
N LEU A 671 -22.72 -11.45 4.29
CA LEU A 671 -21.70 -10.51 4.77
C LEU A 671 -20.57 -10.33 3.76
N VAL A 672 -20.04 -11.43 3.21
CA VAL A 672 -19.02 -11.41 2.15
C VAL A 672 -19.52 -10.66 0.91
N ALA A 673 -20.77 -10.87 0.50
CA ALA A 673 -21.39 -10.17 -0.64
C ALA A 673 -21.51 -8.64 -0.45
N MET A 674 -21.45 -8.14 0.78
CA MET A 674 -21.42 -6.72 1.06
C MET A 674 -20.02 -6.11 1.06
N ALA A 675 -18.96 -6.91 0.86
CA ALA A 675 -17.61 -6.40 0.68
C ALA A 675 -17.48 -5.62 -0.65
N GLY A 676 -16.58 -4.64 -0.69
CA GLY A 676 -16.31 -3.78 -1.83
C GLY A 676 -15.15 -4.25 -2.68
N CYS A 677 -15.07 -5.56 -2.91
CA CYS A 677 -14.03 -6.25 -3.66
C CYS A 677 -14.64 -7.43 -4.41
N ALA A 678 -13.84 -8.15 -5.20
CA ALA A 678 -14.30 -9.42 -5.78
C ALA A 678 -14.65 -10.41 -4.66
N ILE A 679 -15.70 -11.21 -4.88
CA ILE A 679 -16.13 -12.26 -3.96
C ILE A 679 -16.02 -13.65 -4.60
N GLY A 680 -15.79 -14.65 -3.76
CA GLY A 680 -15.59 -16.03 -4.19
C GLY A 680 -16.39 -17.04 -3.38
N SER A 681 -16.71 -18.17 -3.98
CA SER A 681 -17.23 -19.35 -3.28
C SER A 681 -16.75 -20.64 -3.95
N ASN A 682 -16.94 -21.78 -3.29
CA ASN A 682 -16.66 -23.10 -3.85
C ASN A 682 -17.96 -23.85 -4.18
N ARG A 683 -17.98 -24.54 -5.32
CA ARG A 683 -19.08 -25.42 -5.71
C ARG A 683 -19.35 -26.47 -4.61
N GLY A 684 -20.62 -26.65 -4.22
CA GLY A 684 -21.00 -27.49 -3.09
C GLY A 684 -21.40 -26.69 -1.84
N PHE A 685 -20.92 -25.45 -1.69
CA PHE A 685 -21.32 -24.58 -0.59
C PHE A 685 -22.79 -24.17 -0.71
N ASP A 686 -23.19 -23.69 -1.89
CA ASP A 686 -24.56 -23.26 -2.16
C ASP A 686 -25.56 -24.42 -2.12
N GLU A 687 -25.10 -25.64 -2.42
CA GLU A 687 -25.83 -26.91 -2.31
C GLU A 687 -25.96 -27.43 -0.87
N LEU A 688 -25.24 -26.84 0.09
CA LEU A 688 -25.14 -27.32 1.48
C LEU A 688 -24.57 -28.74 1.59
N VAL A 689 -23.51 -29.04 0.83
CA VAL A 689 -22.81 -30.34 0.90
C VAL A 689 -22.19 -30.53 2.30
N PRO A 690 -22.56 -31.58 3.06
CA PRO A 690 -22.22 -31.71 4.49
C PRO A 690 -20.83 -32.33 4.77
N TYR A 691 -19.97 -32.38 3.75
CA TYR A 691 -18.64 -32.95 3.82
C TYR A 691 -17.68 -32.12 2.96
N GLN A 692 -16.37 -32.23 3.24
CA GLN A 692 -15.35 -31.56 2.44
C GLN A 692 -15.23 -32.23 1.07
N ILE A 693 -15.25 -31.43 0.01
CA ILE A 693 -15.07 -31.89 -1.37
C ILE A 693 -13.57 -31.98 -1.63
N ASP A 694 -13.01 -33.14 -1.31
CA ASP A 694 -11.57 -33.40 -1.35
C ASP A 694 -11.02 -33.42 -2.79
N VAL A 695 -9.94 -32.66 -3.03
CA VAL A 695 -9.31 -32.49 -4.35
C VAL A 695 -8.70 -33.78 -4.91
N VAL A 696 -8.54 -34.84 -4.12
CA VAL A 696 -7.98 -36.15 -4.51
C VAL A 696 -9.07 -37.23 -4.50
N ARG A 697 -9.77 -37.40 -3.37
CA ARG A 697 -10.64 -38.54 -3.08
C ARG A 697 -12.05 -38.42 -3.63
N GLU A 698 -12.56 -37.20 -3.85
CA GLU A 698 -13.91 -37.03 -4.38
C GLU A 698 -13.99 -37.48 -5.85
N LYS A 699 -15.02 -38.27 -6.18
CA LYS A 699 -15.28 -38.81 -7.52
C LYS A 699 -16.72 -38.57 -7.98
N ARG A 700 -17.61 -38.18 -7.06
CA ARG A 700 -19.02 -37.92 -7.38
C ARG A 700 -19.11 -36.67 -8.23
N LEU A 701 -19.92 -36.75 -9.29
CA LEU A 701 -20.10 -35.63 -10.19
C LEU A 701 -20.93 -34.53 -9.52
N TYR A 702 -20.65 -33.29 -9.87
CA TYR A 702 -21.52 -32.17 -9.50
C TYR A 702 -22.92 -32.34 -10.10
N CYS A 703 -23.93 -31.87 -9.38
CA CYS A 703 -25.29 -31.87 -9.89
C CYS A 703 -25.43 -30.91 -11.08
N SER A 704 -26.24 -31.28 -12.08
CA SER A 704 -26.57 -30.43 -13.22
C SER A 704 -27.79 -29.57 -12.95
N TRP A 705 -27.90 -28.43 -13.63
CA TRP A 705 -29.10 -27.61 -13.55
C TRP A 705 -30.30 -28.31 -14.21
N THR A 706 -31.50 -28.12 -13.65
CA THR A 706 -32.77 -28.54 -14.25
C THR A 706 -33.82 -27.43 -14.14
N ASP A 707 -34.64 -27.28 -15.18
CA ASP A 707 -35.78 -26.36 -15.17
C ASP A 707 -37.06 -27.03 -14.63
N CYS A 708 -37.00 -28.31 -14.23
CA CYS A 708 -38.09 -29.01 -13.57
C CYS A 708 -38.33 -28.47 -12.14
N GLU A 709 -39.59 -28.34 -11.71
CA GLU A 709 -39.92 -27.85 -10.35
C GLU A 709 -39.29 -28.70 -9.24
N LYS A 710 -39.31 -30.02 -9.39
CA LYS A 710 -38.68 -30.98 -8.46
C LYS A 710 -37.46 -31.59 -9.12
N PRO A 711 -36.25 -31.29 -8.65
CA PRO A 711 -35.04 -31.86 -9.23
C PRO A 711 -34.95 -33.36 -8.92
N GLU A 712 -34.52 -34.14 -9.91
CA GLU A 712 -34.19 -35.55 -9.71
C GLU A 712 -32.81 -35.72 -9.04
N ALA A 713 -32.47 -36.94 -8.64
CA ALA A 713 -31.15 -37.22 -8.06
C ALA A 713 -30.03 -36.85 -9.06
N GLY A 714 -29.08 -36.03 -8.60
CA GLY A 714 -28.00 -35.50 -9.45
C GLY A 714 -28.37 -34.23 -10.22
N GLN A 715 -29.56 -33.66 -9.98
CA GLN A 715 -29.98 -32.37 -10.51
C GLN A 715 -30.25 -31.37 -9.37
N VAL A 716 -30.18 -30.09 -9.69
CA VAL A 716 -30.44 -28.97 -8.78
C VAL A 716 -31.16 -27.83 -9.52
N ASN A 717 -31.91 -27.04 -8.76
CA ASN A 717 -32.60 -25.84 -9.21
C ASN A 717 -32.74 -24.86 -8.03
N PHE A 718 -33.48 -23.76 -8.19
CA PHE A 718 -33.67 -22.77 -7.11
C PHE A 718 -34.32 -23.29 -5.82
N SER A 719 -34.96 -24.47 -5.82
CA SER A 719 -35.49 -25.10 -4.61
C SER A 719 -34.43 -25.90 -3.81
N SER A 720 -33.20 -25.97 -4.31
CA SER A 720 -32.09 -26.72 -3.71
C SER A 720 -31.19 -25.82 -2.86
N GLY A 721 -30.78 -26.32 -1.68
CA GLY A 721 -29.81 -25.64 -0.81
C GLY A 721 -30.17 -24.17 -0.52
N MET A 722 -29.22 -23.27 -0.75
CA MET A 722 -29.39 -21.82 -0.63
C MET A 722 -29.35 -21.09 -1.99
N MET A 723 -29.56 -21.78 -3.12
CA MET A 723 -29.33 -21.24 -4.47
C MET A 723 -30.10 -19.95 -4.77
N ILE A 724 -31.38 -19.88 -4.38
CA ILE A 724 -32.20 -18.67 -4.56
C ILE A 724 -31.65 -17.51 -3.73
N GLY A 725 -31.16 -17.79 -2.51
CA GLY A 725 -30.50 -16.82 -1.65
C GLY A 725 -29.18 -16.35 -2.25
N ARG A 726 -28.36 -17.29 -2.75
CA ARG A 726 -27.09 -16.97 -3.44
C ARG A 726 -27.32 -16.06 -4.63
N ARG A 727 -28.31 -16.36 -5.47
CA ARG A 727 -28.67 -15.51 -6.62
C ARG A 727 -28.97 -14.09 -6.18
N ALA A 728 -29.78 -13.93 -5.13
CA ALA A 728 -30.16 -12.62 -4.64
C ALA A 728 -28.96 -11.80 -4.12
N ILE A 729 -28.07 -12.41 -3.33
CA ILE A 729 -26.89 -11.70 -2.80
C ILE A 729 -25.84 -11.43 -3.88
N ASN A 730 -25.72 -12.30 -4.89
CA ASN A 730 -24.86 -12.05 -6.05
C ASN A 730 -25.41 -10.91 -6.92
N ASP A 731 -26.71 -10.89 -7.20
CA ASP A 731 -27.37 -9.78 -7.92
C ASP A 731 -27.22 -8.47 -7.14
N LEU A 732 -27.34 -8.51 -5.80
CA LEU A 732 -27.08 -7.36 -4.94
C LEU A 732 -25.62 -6.90 -5.04
N HIS A 733 -24.66 -7.81 -4.91
CA HIS A 733 -23.24 -7.50 -5.03
C HIS A 733 -22.91 -6.87 -6.40
N TYR A 734 -23.46 -7.44 -7.48
CA TYR A 734 -23.30 -6.92 -8.84
C TYR A 734 -23.83 -5.50 -8.95
N PHE A 735 -25.05 -5.26 -8.46
CA PHE A 735 -25.66 -3.93 -8.44
C PHE A 735 -24.81 -2.94 -7.65
N LEU A 736 -24.36 -3.30 -6.45
CA LEU A 736 -23.55 -2.42 -5.60
C LEU A 736 -22.20 -2.08 -6.26
N GLY A 737 -21.53 -3.08 -6.84
CA GLY A 737 -20.23 -2.92 -7.51
C GLY A 737 -20.29 -2.16 -8.83
N THR A 738 -21.39 -2.25 -9.58
CA THR A 738 -21.57 -1.55 -10.86
C THR A 738 -22.20 -0.16 -10.71
N ALA A 739 -23.03 0.06 -9.69
CA ALA A 739 -23.71 1.33 -9.46
C ALA A 739 -22.89 2.33 -8.63
N GLY A 740 -21.69 1.98 -8.14
CA GLY A 740 -20.79 2.89 -7.42
C GLY A 740 -21.10 3.06 -5.93
N PHE A 741 -21.56 2.00 -5.26
CA PHE A 741 -21.74 1.98 -3.80
C PHE A 741 -20.41 1.72 -3.08
N ASP A 742 -19.39 2.53 -3.34
CA ASP A 742 -18.00 2.25 -2.96
C ASP A 742 -17.68 2.50 -1.48
N GLU A 743 -18.57 3.17 -0.74
CA GLU A 743 -18.39 3.46 0.68
C GLU A 743 -18.96 2.35 1.58
N VAL A 744 -18.24 1.98 2.63
CA VAL A 744 -18.61 0.90 3.58
C VAL A 744 -18.58 1.35 5.04
N TYR A 745 -19.53 0.86 5.81
CA TYR A 745 -19.55 0.94 7.27
C TYR A 745 -20.02 -0.41 7.82
N VAL A 746 -19.34 -0.90 8.85
CA VAL A 746 -19.68 -2.18 9.51
C VAL A 746 -19.91 -1.90 10.98
N ASP A 747 -21.03 -2.38 11.49
CA ASP A 747 -21.46 -2.21 12.87
C ASP A 747 -21.76 -3.57 13.52
N GLN A 748 -21.24 -3.77 14.73
CA GLN A 748 -21.53 -4.95 15.54
C GLN A 748 -22.69 -4.63 16.46
N ILE A 749 -23.90 -5.09 16.11
CA ILE A 749 -25.12 -4.77 16.85
C ILE A 749 -25.23 -5.60 18.13
N THR A 750 -24.98 -6.91 18.03
CA THR A 750 -24.89 -7.84 19.16
C THR A 750 -23.75 -8.82 18.91
N GLU A 751 -23.44 -9.74 19.82
CA GLU A 751 -22.37 -10.75 19.62
C GLU A 751 -22.50 -11.52 18.28
N ASP A 752 -23.72 -11.79 17.82
CA ASP A 752 -23.99 -12.60 16.62
C ASP A 752 -24.70 -11.82 15.48
N VAL A 753 -24.83 -10.49 15.62
CA VAL A 753 -25.52 -9.66 14.60
C VAL A 753 -24.60 -8.56 14.11
N VAL A 754 -24.35 -8.57 12.80
CA VAL A 754 -23.52 -7.59 12.09
C VAL A 754 -24.36 -6.85 11.08
N ALA A 755 -24.25 -5.52 11.05
CA ALA A 755 -24.85 -4.68 10.03
C ALA A 755 -23.77 -4.09 9.12
N VAL A 756 -23.91 -4.26 7.81
CA VAL A 756 -23.01 -3.71 6.80
C VAL A 756 -23.78 -2.71 5.95
N THR A 757 -23.32 -1.47 5.91
CA THR A 757 -23.87 -0.40 5.07
C THR A 757 -22.95 -0.16 3.89
N ARG A 758 -23.50 -0.24 2.68
CA ARG A 758 -22.86 0.18 1.43
C ARG A 758 -23.51 1.48 0.97
N HIS A 759 -22.74 2.55 0.79
CA HIS A 759 -23.24 3.88 0.45
C HIS A 759 -22.70 4.35 -0.90
N ASN A 760 -23.58 4.97 -1.68
CA ASN A 760 -23.22 5.62 -2.93
C ASN A 760 -23.07 7.14 -2.70
N PRO A 761 -21.85 7.69 -2.77
CA PRO A 761 -21.61 9.11 -2.49
C PRO A 761 -22.11 10.06 -3.58
N ILE A 762 -22.57 9.55 -4.74
CA ILE A 762 -23.10 10.34 -5.86
C ILE A 762 -24.62 10.34 -5.85
N MET A 763 -25.25 9.16 -5.73
CA MET A 763 -26.70 9.02 -5.69
C MET A 763 -27.30 9.28 -4.30
N HIS A 764 -26.46 9.24 -3.26
CA HIS A 764 -26.86 9.37 -1.86
C HIS A 764 -27.88 8.33 -1.40
N GLN A 765 -27.71 7.12 -1.93
CA GLN A 765 -28.47 5.94 -1.54
C GLN A 765 -27.59 5.03 -0.70
N SER A 766 -28.21 4.31 0.24
CA SER A 766 -27.50 3.31 1.03
C SER A 766 -28.25 1.99 1.01
N VAL A 767 -27.51 0.89 1.00
CA VAL A 767 -28.02 -0.45 1.25
C VAL A 767 -27.44 -0.93 2.56
N ILE A 768 -28.30 -1.33 3.49
CA ILE A 768 -27.93 -1.86 4.80
C ILE A 768 -28.30 -3.34 4.82
N LEU A 769 -27.31 -4.21 4.96
CA LEU A 769 -27.52 -5.63 5.21
C LEU A 769 -27.33 -5.89 6.70
N VAL A 770 -28.33 -6.45 7.37
CA VAL A 770 -28.22 -6.97 8.74
C VAL A 770 -28.18 -8.48 8.67
N SER A 771 -27.17 -9.10 9.25
CA SER A 771 -26.93 -10.55 9.19
C SER A 771 -26.79 -11.13 10.60
N ARG A 772 -27.52 -12.20 10.92
CA ARG A 772 -27.39 -12.94 12.19
C ARG A 772 -26.63 -14.24 11.97
N THR A 773 -25.35 -14.24 12.34
CA THR A 773 -24.42 -15.35 12.18
C THR A 773 -24.66 -16.46 13.22
N CYS A 774 -24.06 -17.64 13.02
CA CYS A 774 -24.24 -18.79 13.88
C CYS A 774 -22.97 -19.67 13.95
N PHE A 775 -21.93 -19.16 14.59
CA PHE A 775 -20.62 -19.82 14.68
C PHE A 775 -20.59 -21.06 15.60
N SER A 776 -21.50 -21.15 16.58
CA SER A 776 -21.55 -22.28 17.53
C SER A 776 -22.94 -22.96 17.57
N PRO A 777 -23.01 -24.31 17.59
CA PRO A 777 -24.25 -25.06 17.74
C PRO A 777 -25.01 -24.77 19.06
N ASP A 778 -24.30 -24.42 20.14
CA ASP A 778 -24.93 -24.16 21.45
C ASP A 778 -25.93 -23.00 21.41
N LYS A 779 -25.76 -22.11 20.42
CA LYS A 779 -26.61 -20.95 20.19
C LYS A 779 -27.93 -21.31 19.47
N ILE A 780 -28.09 -22.55 18.99
CA ILE A 780 -29.29 -23.05 18.29
C ILE A 780 -30.44 -23.33 19.28
N ASN A 781 -30.16 -23.61 20.55
CA ASN A 781 -31.16 -24.02 21.56
C ASN A 781 -32.21 -22.95 21.96
N ARG A 782 -32.21 -21.78 21.30
CA ARG A 782 -33.25 -20.73 21.43
C ARG A 782 -33.87 -20.31 20.10
N ALA A 783 -33.66 -21.08 19.03
CA ALA A 783 -34.10 -20.74 17.68
C ALA A 783 -35.09 -21.77 17.13
N THR A 784 -36.30 -21.32 16.80
CA THR A 784 -37.20 -22.05 15.91
C THR A 784 -36.68 -21.88 14.49
N VAL A 785 -36.64 -22.97 13.70
CA VAL A 785 -36.32 -22.90 12.27
C VAL A 785 -37.44 -22.12 11.57
N CYS A 786 -37.17 -20.88 11.18
CA CYS A 786 -38.07 -20.11 10.34
C CYS A 786 -37.62 -20.20 8.88
N GLN A 787 -38.57 -20.36 7.95
CA GLN A 787 -38.30 -20.08 6.54
C GLN A 787 -38.00 -18.59 6.41
N SER A 788 -36.80 -18.25 5.94
CA SER A 788 -36.46 -16.87 5.56
C SER A 788 -37.09 -16.57 4.20
N GLU A 789 -37.97 -15.58 4.14
CA GLU A 789 -38.57 -15.09 2.89
C GLU A 789 -37.95 -13.72 2.54
N MET A 790 -37.57 -13.52 1.28
CA MET A 790 -37.09 -12.21 0.83
C MET A 790 -38.28 -11.26 0.64
N VAL A 791 -38.25 -10.14 1.35
CA VAL A 791 -39.29 -9.11 1.28
C VAL A 791 -38.74 -7.83 0.65
N ASN A 792 -39.29 -7.44 -0.50
CA ASN A 792 -39.06 -6.12 -1.08
C ASN A 792 -40.07 -5.13 -0.44
N ALA A 793 -39.64 -4.35 0.56
CA ALA A 793 -40.47 -3.33 1.19
C ALA A 793 -40.41 -1.99 0.42
N GLU A 794 -41.53 -1.26 0.33
CA GLU A 794 -41.55 0.07 -0.28
C GLU A 794 -40.91 1.15 0.63
N PRO A 795 -40.18 2.14 0.08
CA PRO A 795 -39.23 2.98 0.83
C PRO A 795 -39.87 4.08 1.70
N SER A 796 -41.20 4.18 1.77
CA SER A 796 -41.90 5.41 2.15
C SER A 796 -41.98 5.70 3.66
N SER A 797 -41.28 4.96 4.52
CA SER A 797 -41.38 5.13 6.00
C SER A 797 -40.08 5.16 6.80
N MET A 798 -38.91 5.00 6.17
CA MET A 798 -37.65 4.88 6.91
C MET A 798 -36.80 6.15 6.85
N SER A 799 -36.58 6.76 8.02
CA SER A 799 -35.51 7.73 8.24
C SER A 799 -34.28 7.02 8.84
N PHE A 800 -33.08 7.58 8.65
CA PHE A 800 -31.80 7.07 9.19
C PHE A 800 -31.77 6.88 10.73
N MET A 801 -32.80 7.37 11.44
CA MET A 801 -32.92 7.36 12.90
C MET A 801 -34.15 6.60 13.42
N THR A 802 -34.67 5.64 12.65
CA THR A 802 -35.74 4.77 13.17
C THR A 802 -35.07 3.51 13.69
N ASP A 803 -35.15 3.25 15.00
CA ASP A 803 -34.78 1.96 15.58
C ASP A 803 -35.59 0.87 14.87
N VAL A 804 -34.94 0.11 13.99
CA VAL A 804 -35.56 -1.06 13.36
C VAL A 804 -35.55 -2.16 14.42
N GLU A 805 -36.64 -2.24 15.17
CA GLU A 805 -36.82 -3.29 16.17
C GLU A 805 -37.26 -4.58 15.46
N PHE A 806 -36.34 -5.53 15.35
CA PHE A 806 -36.64 -6.84 14.78
C PHE A 806 -37.40 -7.69 15.80
N VAL A 807 -38.70 -7.89 15.59
CA VAL A 807 -39.56 -8.68 16.48
C VAL A 807 -39.22 -10.18 16.43
N GLU A 808 -38.81 -10.69 15.25
CA GLU A 808 -38.37 -12.08 15.03
C GLU A 808 -37.21 -12.14 14.00
N PHE A 809 -35.95 -12.23 14.47
CA PHE A 809 -34.77 -12.34 13.60
C PHE A 809 -33.94 -13.58 13.95
N PRO A 810 -34.29 -14.78 13.45
CA PRO A 810 -33.68 -16.04 13.87
C PRO A 810 -32.22 -16.19 13.39
N PRO A 811 -31.40 -17.05 14.04
CA PRO A 811 -30.06 -17.38 13.54
C PRO A 811 -30.14 -17.93 12.12
N GLY A 812 -29.24 -17.50 11.25
CA GLY A 812 -29.27 -17.91 9.84
C GLY A 812 -30.00 -16.95 8.90
N SER A 813 -30.58 -15.87 9.42
CA SER A 813 -31.27 -14.86 8.62
C SER A 813 -30.38 -13.67 8.27
N ALA A 814 -30.59 -13.11 7.08
CA ALA A 814 -30.06 -11.82 6.67
C ALA A 814 -31.17 -11.00 5.98
N ILE A 815 -31.16 -9.68 6.19
CA ILE A 815 -32.13 -8.74 5.61
C ILE A 815 -31.37 -7.59 4.99
N ALA A 816 -31.66 -7.28 3.72
CA ALA A 816 -31.15 -6.10 3.04
C ALA A 816 -32.23 -5.02 2.92
N LEU A 817 -31.91 -3.81 3.34
CA LEU A 817 -32.80 -2.65 3.28
C LEU A 817 -32.15 -1.57 2.41
N ARG A 818 -32.86 -1.12 1.38
CA ARG A 818 -32.45 0.06 0.61
C ARG A 818 -33.12 1.29 1.18
N THR A 819 -32.33 2.30 1.51
CA THR A 819 -32.81 3.58 2.02
C THR A 819 -32.26 4.72 1.18
N ASP A 820 -33.13 5.70 0.91
CA ASP A 820 -32.72 7.01 0.43
C ASP A 820 -32.44 7.89 1.66
N LEU A 821 -31.36 8.67 1.63
CA LEU A 821 -30.97 9.51 2.78
C LEU A 821 -31.95 10.66 3.09
N LEU A 822 -32.94 10.92 2.23
CA LEU A 822 -33.77 12.12 2.28
C LEU A 822 -35.26 11.78 2.10
N GLY A 823 -35.89 11.26 3.16
CA GLY A 823 -37.35 11.22 3.31
C GLY A 823 -38.01 12.60 3.48
N LEU A 824 -37.27 13.69 3.30
CA LEU A 824 -37.70 15.09 3.49
C LEU A 824 -37.66 15.89 2.18
N GLY A 825 -38.09 15.37 1.03
CA GLY A 825 -38.31 16.20 -0.18
C GLY A 825 -37.09 16.94 -0.77
N PHE A 826 -35.90 16.77 -0.21
CA PHE A 826 -34.62 17.21 -0.76
C PHE A 826 -34.08 16.06 -1.61
N ARG A 827 -33.81 16.29 -2.90
CA ARG A 827 -33.12 15.30 -3.74
C ARG A 827 -31.77 15.87 -4.07
N MET A 828 -30.68 15.41 -3.46
CA MET A 828 -29.34 15.78 -3.93
C MET A 828 -29.15 15.32 -5.38
N ARG A 829 -28.41 16.09 -6.20
CA ARG A 829 -28.47 15.92 -7.65
C ARG A 829 -27.82 14.60 -8.00
N SER A 830 -28.54 13.74 -8.72
CA SER A 830 -27.88 12.71 -9.54
C SER A 830 -27.05 13.46 -10.57
N CYS A 831 -25.77 13.65 -10.28
CA CYS A 831 -24.80 14.09 -11.27
C CYS A 831 -24.33 12.83 -12.01
N SER A 832 -24.33 12.85 -13.34
CA SER A 832 -23.63 11.79 -14.08
C SER A 832 -22.14 11.84 -13.73
N GLY A 833 -21.43 10.71 -13.86
CA GLY A 833 -19.97 10.70 -13.70
C GLY A 833 -19.28 11.73 -14.60
N THR A 834 -19.82 11.96 -15.80
CA THR A 834 -19.33 12.98 -16.74
C THR A 834 -19.60 14.41 -16.30
N ASP A 835 -20.68 14.68 -15.57
CA ASP A 835 -20.96 15.98 -14.98
C ASP A 835 -20.04 16.24 -13.77
N LEU A 836 -19.74 15.22 -12.97
CA LEU A 836 -18.76 15.30 -11.87
C LEU A 836 -17.33 15.52 -12.39
N GLU A 837 -16.93 14.86 -13.47
CA GLU A 837 -15.63 15.08 -14.13
C GLU A 837 -15.53 16.49 -14.73
N LYS A 838 -16.57 16.98 -15.41
CA LYS A 838 -16.65 18.38 -15.87
C LYS A 838 -16.66 19.36 -14.69
N MET A 839 -17.41 19.08 -13.63
CA MET A 839 -17.46 19.90 -12.41
C MET A 839 -16.14 19.87 -11.61
N ALA A 840 -15.34 18.81 -11.74
CA ALA A 840 -14.04 18.69 -11.10
C ALA A 840 -12.89 19.24 -11.96
N HIS A 841 -13.04 19.26 -13.29
CA HIS A 841 -12.14 19.91 -14.25
C HIS A 841 -12.39 21.43 -14.38
N GLU A 842 -13.65 21.87 -14.40
CA GLU A 842 -14.07 23.28 -14.55
C GLU A 842 -14.39 23.95 -13.20
N GLY A 843 -14.47 23.12 -12.15
CA GLY A 843 -14.43 23.54 -10.77
C GLY A 843 -15.80 23.85 -10.15
N TYR A 844 -16.15 23.03 -9.16
CA TYR A 844 -17.21 23.20 -8.16
C TYR A 844 -17.68 24.64 -7.93
N ASP A 845 -18.95 24.91 -8.22
CA ASP A 845 -19.76 25.85 -7.43
C ASP A 845 -20.42 25.02 -6.31
N PRO A 846 -20.19 25.34 -5.02
CA PRO A 846 -20.77 24.60 -3.89
C PRO A 846 -22.30 24.47 -3.95
N VAL A 847 -22.99 25.37 -4.65
CA VAL A 847 -24.45 25.32 -4.86
C VAL A 847 -24.87 24.07 -5.63
N LEU A 848 -24.00 23.48 -6.47
CA LEU A 848 -24.31 22.29 -7.28
C LEU A 848 -24.33 20.97 -6.49
N ILE A 849 -23.92 20.98 -5.22
CA ILE A 849 -23.98 19.80 -4.32
C ILE A 849 -25.44 19.43 -4.01
N PHE A 850 -26.31 20.43 -3.90
CA PHE A 850 -27.69 20.25 -3.48
C PHE A 850 -28.63 20.45 -4.67
N ASN A 851 -29.49 19.47 -4.96
CA ASN A 851 -30.62 19.67 -5.87
C ASN A 851 -31.86 19.96 -5.00
N LEU A 852 -32.46 21.09 -5.29
CA LEU A 852 -33.41 21.75 -4.39
C LEU A 852 -34.78 21.71 -5.06
N THR A 853 -35.80 21.27 -4.32
CA THR A 853 -37.19 21.50 -4.72
C THR A 853 -37.58 22.97 -4.51
N ASP A 854 -38.64 23.39 -5.20
CA ASP A 854 -38.85 24.73 -5.77
C ASP A 854 -38.79 25.97 -4.85
N ASN A 855 -38.83 25.84 -3.51
CA ASN A 855 -38.88 27.03 -2.62
C ASN A 855 -37.51 27.49 -2.10
N LEU A 856 -36.60 26.57 -1.72
CA LEU A 856 -35.24 26.95 -1.29
C LEU A 856 -34.30 27.14 -2.49
N ALA A 857 -34.58 26.41 -3.58
CA ALA A 857 -33.95 26.62 -4.89
C ALA A 857 -34.13 28.08 -5.35
N LEU A 858 -35.37 28.60 -5.26
CA LEU A 858 -35.66 29.97 -5.65
C LEU A 858 -34.81 30.99 -4.85
N ALA A 859 -34.65 30.80 -3.55
CA ALA A 859 -33.88 31.72 -2.71
C ALA A 859 -32.36 31.68 -3.00
N LEU A 860 -31.80 30.50 -3.29
CA LEU A 860 -30.38 30.35 -3.64
C LEU A 860 -30.07 30.76 -5.10
N PHE A 861 -31.00 30.55 -6.04
CA PHE A 861 -30.88 31.01 -7.43
C PHE A 861 -31.20 32.50 -7.61
N GLN A 862 -31.98 33.11 -6.71
CA GLN A 862 -32.18 34.57 -6.66
C GLN A 862 -31.02 35.31 -5.99
N ALA A 863 -30.22 34.63 -5.16
CA ALA A 863 -29.01 35.20 -4.59
C ALA A 863 -27.92 35.39 -5.66
N PRO A 864 -27.10 36.46 -5.61
CA PRO A 864 -25.99 36.63 -6.54
C PRO A 864 -25.02 35.44 -6.46
N SER A 865 -24.52 34.97 -7.60
CA SER A 865 -23.55 33.88 -7.63
C SER A 865 -22.31 34.21 -6.77
N LEU A 866 -21.65 33.18 -6.22
CA LEU A 866 -20.42 33.38 -5.43
C LEU A 866 -19.38 34.21 -6.21
N ARG A 867 -19.22 33.96 -7.52
CA ARG A 867 -18.30 34.73 -8.37
C ARG A 867 -18.71 36.20 -8.52
N THR A 868 -20.01 36.49 -8.53
CA THR A 868 -20.55 37.86 -8.58
C THR A 868 -20.29 38.61 -7.27
N ILE A 869 -20.50 37.97 -6.12
CA ILE A 869 -20.20 38.56 -4.81
C ILE A 869 -18.69 38.88 -4.71
N LEU A 870 -17.85 37.93 -5.11
CA LEU A 870 -16.39 38.06 -5.00
C LEU A 870 -15.79 39.07 -6.00
N SER A 871 -16.44 39.36 -7.13
CA SER A 871 -15.91 40.34 -8.10
C SER A 871 -15.92 41.76 -7.53
N GLY A 872 -16.93 42.09 -6.70
CA GLY A 872 -17.07 43.37 -6.01
C GLY A 872 -16.15 43.57 -4.79
N MET A 873 -15.49 42.51 -4.31
CA MET A 873 -14.61 42.58 -3.15
C MET A 873 -13.20 43.08 -3.50
N THR A 874 -12.59 43.84 -2.60
CA THR A 874 -11.18 44.27 -2.68
C THR A 874 -10.23 43.20 -2.15
N LEU A 875 -8.92 43.33 -2.39
CA LEU A 875 -7.94 42.45 -1.75
C LEU A 875 -7.94 42.62 -0.21
N GLN A 876 -8.27 43.81 0.30
CA GLN A 876 -8.42 44.04 1.74
C GLN A 876 -9.60 43.22 2.31
N ASP A 877 -10.72 43.12 1.60
CA ASP A 877 -11.87 42.29 2.00
C ASP A 877 -11.51 40.80 1.97
N LEU A 878 -10.78 40.37 0.94
CA LEU A 878 -10.36 38.98 0.78
C LEU A 878 -9.33 38.52 1.82
N ASN A 879 -8.53 39.44 2.40
CA ASN A 879 -7.74 39.16 3.60
C ASN A 879 -8.65 38.71 4.75
N ARG A 880 -9.76 39.43 4.98
CA ARG A 880 -10.71 39.05 6.03
C ARG A 880 -11.33 37.68 5.78
N VAL A 881 -11.72 37.39 4.54
CA VAL A 881 -12.33 36.12 4.16
C VAL A 881 -11.39 34.93 4.39
N LEU A 882 -10.12 35.04 3.99
CA LEU A 882 -9.19 33.92 4.05
C LEU A 882 -8.35 33.85 5.33
N PHE A 883 -7.89 34.98 5.86
CA PHE A 883 -6.86 35.04 6.90
C PHE A 883 -7.40 35.62 8.22
N ARG A 884 -6.76 36.68 8.74
CA ARG A 884 -6.88 37.23 10.11
C ARG A 884 -6.38 36.28 11.19
N CYS A 885 -5.29 36.64 11.85
CA CYS A 885 -4.93 35.97 13.11
C CYS A 885 -5.89 36.39 14.24
N HIS A 886 -5.78 35.74 15.41
CA HIS A 886 -6.68 35.99 16.53
C HIS A 886 -6.67 37.47 16.95
N GLU A 887 -5.48 38.06 17.06
CA GLU A 887 -5.25 39.44 17.49
C GLU A 887 -5.87 40.42 16.51
N GLU A 888 -5.72 40.19 15.20
CA GLU A 888 -6.32 41.05 14.18
C GLU A 888 -7.86 41.01 14.24
N GLU A 889 -8.45 39.83 14.46
CA GLU A 889 -9.90 39.72 14.56
C GLU A 889 -10.44 40.44 15.82
N ALA A 890 -9.75 40.27 16.96
CA ALA A 890 -10.08 40.88 18.23
C ALA A 890 -9.90 42.42 18.22
N ASP A 891 -8.92 42.92 17.46
CA ASP A 891 -8.62 44.36 17.33
C ASP A 891 -9.79 45.17 16.77
N GLU A 892 -10.50 44.60 15.81
CA GLU A 892 -11.67 45.26 15.22
C GLU A 892 -12.95 45.01 16.04
N HIS A 893 -13.08 43.81 16.62
CA HIS A 893 -14.26 43.39 17.37
C HIS A 893 -13.85 42.73 18.68
N PRO A 894 -13.89 43.47 19.81
CA PRO A 894 -13.57 42.90 21.12
C PRO A 894 -14.41 41.66 21.43
N GLY A 895 -13.75 40.57 21.84
CA GLY A 895 -14.39 39.27 22.10
C GLY A 895 -14.56 38.37 20.87
N ALA A 896 -14.25 38.84 19.66
CA ALA A 896 -14.03 37.98 18.50
C ALA A 896 -12.59 37.44 18.48
N GLY A 897 -12.36 36.34 17.77
CA GLY A 897 -11.04 35.71 17.69
C GLY A 897 -11.08 34.39 16.94
N ALA A 898 -9.92 33.72 16.89
CA ALA A 898 -9.80 32.40 16.30
C ALA A 898 -10.69 31.36 17.00
N TYR A 899 -11.32 30.49 16.21
CA TYR A 899 -12.17 29.42 16.70
C TYR A 899 -11.34 28.33 17.39
N TYR A 900 -11.77 27.89 18.57
CA TYR A 900 -11.16 26.79 19.32
C TYR A 900 -11.82 25.46 18.99
N ILE A 901 -11.03 24.46 18.59
CA ILE A 901 -11.51 23.11 18.30
C ILE A 901 -10.99 22.16 19.39
N PRO A 902 -11.86 21.49 20.16
CA PRO A 902 -11.44 20.52 21.16
C PRO A 902 -10.52 19.44 20.57
N GLY A 903 -9.41 19.16 21.26
CA GLY A 903 -8.40 18.19 20.80
C GLY A 903 -7.45 18.69 19.71
N VAL A 904 -7.68 19.88 19.13
CA VAL A 904 -6.79 20.49 18.13
C VAL A 904 -6.20 21.81 18.64
N GLY A 905 -7.01 22.67 19.24
CA GLY A 905 -6.62 24.02 19.67
C GLY A 905 -7.25 25.13 18.81
N ASN A 906 -6.72 26.35 18.94
CA ASN A 906 -7.17 27.49 18.14
C ASN A 906 -6.73 27.35 16.68
N LEU A 907 -7.61 27.73 15.76
CA LEU A 907 -7.22 27.91 14.36
C LEU A 907 -6.14 28.98 14.23
N VAL A 908 -5.15 28.75 13.36
CA VAL A 908 -4.07 29.72 13.09
C VAL A 908 -4.62 31.00 12.45
N TYR A 909 -5.65 30.86 11.61
CA TYR A 909 -6.40 31.97 11.03
C TYR A 909 -7.88 31.81 11.31
N CYS A 910 -8.56 32.94 11.51
CA CYS A 910 -10.00 33.01 11.74
C CYS A 910 -10.80 32.69 10.47
N GLY A 911 -10.25 33.04 9.29
CA GLY A 911 -10.85 32.79 7.98
C GLY A 911 -10.60 31.38 7.42
N LEU A 912 -11.06 31.16 6.19
CA LEU A 912 -11.11 29.84 5.57
C LEU A 912 -9.72 29.18 5.38
N GLN A 913 -8.63 29.96 5.36
CA GLN A 913 -7.27 29.41 5.29
C GLN A 913 -6.98 28.51 6.49
N GLY A 914 -7.37 28.92 7.70
CA GLY A 914 -7.11 28.17 8.93
C GLY A 914 -7.77 26.79 8.89
N MET A 915 -9.01 26.73 8.41
CA MET A 915 -9.77 25.49 8.24
C MET A 915 -9.21 24.63 7.11
N THR A 916 -8.82 25.25 6.00
CA THR A 916 -8.32 24.53 4.82
C THR A 916 -6.98 23.84 5.10
N ILE A 917 -6.13 24.40 5.99
CA ILE A 917 -4.89 23.74 6.42
C ILE A 917 -5.21 22.39 7.08
N LEU A 918 -6.15 22.37 8.02
CA LEU A 918 -6.60 21.13 8.67
C LEU A 918 -7.26 20.18 7.66
N LEU A 919 -8.19 20.68 6.84
CA LEU A 919 -8.87 19.89 5.82
C LEU A 919 -7.91 19.25 4.83
N ASN A 920 -6.85 19.95 4.39
CA ASN A 920 -5.86 19.38 3.47
C ASN A 920 -5.16 18.16 4.08
N THR A 921 -4.77 18.23 5.36
CA THR A 921 -4.11 17.13 6.07
C THR A 921 -5.07 15.97 6.28
N VAL A 922 -6.28 16.25 6.76
CA VAL A 922 -7.29 15.24 7.08
C VAL A 922 -7.82 14.54 5.82
N ARG A 923 -8.14 15.30 4.76
CA ARG A 923 -8.62 14.76 3.48
C ARG A 923 -7.59 13.88 2.78
N LEU A 924 -6.31 14.29 2.78
CA LEU A 924 -5.27 13.53 2.08
C LEU A 924 -5.15 12.10 2.63
N LYS A 925 -5.34 11.93 3.94
CA LYS A 925 -5.29 10.64 4.63
C LYS A 925 -6.67 10.00 4.81
N ASN A 926 -7.74 10.69 4.41
CA ASN A 926 -9.12 10.34 4.73
C ASN A 926 -9.33 10.06 6.24
N ASP A 927 -8.71 10.87 7.10
CA ASP A 927 -8.69 10.67 8.56
C ASP A 927 -9.99 11.12 9.23
N LEU A 928 -11.03 10.31 9.05
CA LEU A 928 -12.36 10.55 9.64
C LEU A 928 -12.37 10.45 11.18
N GLY A 929 -11.29 9.94 11.79
CA GLY A 929 -11.09 9.86 13.24
C GLY A 929 -10.45 11.10 13.84
N HIS A 930 -9.99 12.06 13.03
CA HIS A 930 -9.38 13.29 13.51
C HIS A 930 -10.36 14.09 14.41
N PRO A 931 -9.90 14.72 15.52
CA PRO A 931 -10.77 15.50 16.42
C PRO A 931 -11.56 16.62 15.72
N PHE A 932 -11.01 17.14 14.63
CA PHE A 932 -11.71 18.08 13.72
C PHE A 932 -12.99 17.49 13.12
N CYS A 933 -12.94 16.27 12.61
CA CYS A 933 -14.11 15.59 12.05
C CYS A 933 -15.12 15.28 13.15
N GLU A 934 -14.66 14.82 14.31
CA GLU A 934 -15.53 14.58 15.47
C GLU A 934 -16.26 15.87 15.90
N HIS A 935 -15.57 17.00 15.95
CA HIS A 935 -16.16 18.29 16.27
C HIS A 935 -17.24 18.70 15.26
N ILE A 936 -16.99 18.51 13.97
CA ILE A 936 -17.96 18.73 12.89
C ILE A 936 -19.20 17.84 13.04
N ARG A 937 -19.04 16.57 13.46
CA ARG A 937 -20.17 15.67 13.71
C ARG A 937 -21.00 16.10 14.92
N LYS A 938 -20.35 16.59 15.98
CA LYS A 938 -20.99 16.93 17.26
C LYS A 938 -21.87 18.17 17.22
N GLY A 939 -21.64 19.11 16.31
CA GLY A 939 -22.51 20.28 16.20
C GLY A 939 -22.11 21.28 15.11
N ASP A 940 -23.01 22.23 14.90
CA ASP A 940 -22.96 23.18 13.78
C ASP A 940 -22.25 24.50 14.11
N TRP A 941 -21.59 24.57 15.28
CA TRP A 941 -20.96 25.79 15.78
C TRP A 941 -19.89 26.36 14.84
N LEU A 942 -19.14 25.50 14.14
CA LEU A 942 -18.08 25.94 13.23
C LEU A 942 -18.65 26.59 11.95
N VAL A 943 -19.75 26.05 11.42
CA VAL A 943 -20.39 26.61 10.22
C VAL A 943 -21.08 27.94 10.54
N ASP A 944 -21.69 28.05 11.72
CA ASP A 944 -22.26 29.31 12.22
C ASP A 944 -21.15 30.36 12.42
N TYR A 945 -20.03 29.97 13.01
CA TYR A 945 -18.87 30.85 13.18
C TYR A 945 -18.37 31.41 11.84
N ILE A 946 -18.26 30.60 10.78
CA ILE A 946 -17.83 31.06 9.44
C ILE A 946 -18.76 32.15 8.91
N ALA A 947 -20.07 31.92 8.96
CA ALA A 947 -21.06 32.85 8.41
C ALA A 947 -21.15 34.13 9.25
N ASP A 948 -21.35 34.00 10.57
CA ASP A 948 -21.58 35.13 11.46
C ASP A 948 -20.38 36.08 11.52
N ARG A 949 -19.16 35.54 11.43
CA ARG A 949 -17.92 36.31 11.32
C ARG A 949 -17.94 37.27 10.12
N LEU A 950 -18.35 36.77 8.95
CA LEU A 950 -18.37 37.57 7.72
C LEU A 950 -19.55 38.54 7.68
N ILE A 951 -20.68 38.18 8.29
CA ILE A 951 -21.88 39.03 8.38
C ILE A 951 -21.63 40.31 9.19
N ARG A 952 -20.74 40.26 10.20
CA ARG A 952 -20.42 41.41 11.07
C ARG A 952 -19.82 42.60 10.32
N ASN A 953 -19.12 42.37 9.21
CA ASN A 953 -18.51 43.44 8.42
C ASN A 953 -19.34 43.71 7.16
N HIS A 954 -19.69 44.98 6.94
CA HIS A 954 -20.51 45.42 5.81
C HIS A 954 -19.98 44.96 4.45
N HIS A 955 -18.65 44.97 4.24
CA HIS A 955 -18.04 44.61 2.96
C HIS A 955 -17.99 43.10 2.69
N THR A 956 -18.09 42.26 3.72
CA THR A 956 -18.14 40.79 3.59
C THR A 956 -19.52 40.20 3.86
N LYS A 957 -20.51 41.04 4.16
CA LYS A 957 -21.84 40.64 4.61
C LYS A 957 -22.55 39.73 3.61
N ASP A 958 -22.53 40.08 2.33
CA ASP A 958 -23.21 39.29 1.29
C ASP A 958 -22.62 37.89 1.15
N LEU A 959 -21.30 37.74 1.29
CA LEU A 959 -20.65 36.43 1.32
C LEU A 959 -20.99 35.65 2.58
N GLY A 960 -21.08 36.32 3.74
CA GLY A 960 -21.51 35.70 4.99
C GLY A 960 -22.95 35.19 4.92
N LEU A 961 -23.86 35.96 4.31
CA LEU A 961 -25.24 35.54 4.04
C LEU A 961 -25.29 34.36 3.05
N TRP A 962 -24.45 34.37 2.02
CA TRP A 962 -24.32 33.25 1.10
C TRP A 962 -23.89 31.97 1.83
N PHE A 963 -22.86 32.03 2.68
CA PHE A 963 -22.44 30.89 3.51
C PHE A 963 -23.54 30.45 4.46
N LYS A 964 -24.26 31.39 5.10
CA LYS A 964 -25.38 31.07 5.98
C LYS A 964 -26.44 30.24 5.26
N ASN A 965 -26.85 30.65 4.07
CA ASN A 965 -27.85 29.92 3.27
C ASN A 965 -27.36 28.52 2.88
N MET A 966 -26.09 28.39 2.49
CA MET A 966 -25.48 27.08 2.20
C MET A 966 -25.39 26.20 3.44
N PHE A 967 -25.10 26.77 4.61
CA PHE A 967 -24.97 26.01 5.84
C PHE A 967 -26.32 25.63 6.45
N GLU A 968 -27.41 26.31 6.14
CA GLU A 968 -28.76 25.84 6.49
C GLU A 968 -29.10 24.52 5.79
N LEU A 969 -28.64 24.33 4.54
CA LEU A 969 -28.75 23.03 3.86
C LEU A 969 -27.87 21.96 4.50
N TYR A 970 -26.64 22.35 4.85
CA TYR A 970 -25.68 21.48 5.51
C TYR A 970 -26.19 20.94 6.86
N LYS A 971 -26.89 21.76 7.65
CA LYS A 971 -27.42 21.36 8.97
C LYS A 971 -28.41 20.18 8.88
N ALA A 972 -29.06 19.98 7.74
CA ALA A 972 -29.95 18.85 7.48
C ALA A 972 -29.21 17.55 7.13
N VAL A 973 -27.89 17.60 6.89
CA VAL A 973 -27.07 16.42 6.58
C VAL A 973 -26.91 15.55 7.84
N PRO A 974 -27.09 14.22 7.75
CA PRO A 974 -26.89 13.31 8.88
C PRO A 974 -25.50 13.42 9.48
N TYR A 975 -25.42 13.27 10.81
CA TYR A 975 -24.21 13.57 11.58
C TYR A 975 -22.98 12.80 11.09
N ASN A 976 -23.12 11.54 10.67
CA ASN A 976 -22.00 10.73 10.16
C ASN A 976 -21.41 11.25 8.85
N LEU A 977 -22.22 11.90 8.01
CA LEU A 977 -21.85 12.41 6.69
C LEU A 977 -21.32 13.85 6.72
N LYS A 978 -21.59 14.60 7.79
CA LYS A 978 -21.21 16.01 7.94
C LYS A 978 -19.77 16.37 7.55
N PRO A 979 -18.72 15.56 7.82
CA PRO A 979 -17.34 15.91 7.43
C PRO A 979 -17.11 16.11 5.93
N CYS A 980 -17.61 15.23 5.06
CA CYS A 980 -17.33 15.31 3.62
C CYS A 980 -18.05 16.49 2.94
N TYR A 981 -19.28 16.81 3.37
CA TYR A 981 -20.03 17.97 2.86
C TYR A 981 -19.46 19.30 3.38
N PHE A 982 -19.00 19.32 4.64
CA PHE A 982 -18.31 20.50 5.16
C PHE A 982 -17.08 20.81 4.31
N ASP A 983 -16.26 19.80 4.00
CA ASP A 983 -15.12 19.99 3.11
C ASP A 983 -15.53 20.43 1.70
N ALA A 984 -16.56 19.80 1.11
CA ALA A 984 -17.03 20.17 -0.23
C ALA A 984 -17.42 21.65 -0.33
N ILE A 985 -18.15 22.17 0.66
CA ILE A 985 -18.55 23.58 0.71
C ILE A 985 -17.33 24.48 0.95
N VAL A 986 -16.54 24.20 2.00
CA VAL A 986 -15.43 25.07 2.41
C VAL A 986 -14.29 25.07 1.39
N SER A 987 -13.82 23.90 0.96
CA SER A 987 -12.76 23.77 -0.03
C SER A 987 -13.20 24.25 -1.41
N GLY A 988 -14.46 24.04 -1.79
CA GLY A 988 -15.05 24.54 -3.03
C GLY A 988 -15.04 26.07 -3.08
N SER A 989 -15.56 26.72 -2.05
CA SER A 989 -15.52 28.18 -1.91
C SER A 989 -14.10 28.73 -1.86
N TYR A 990 -13.23 28.12 -1.04
CA TYR A 990 -11.84 28.55 -0.88
C TYR A 990 -11.06 28.58 -2.21
N ARG A 991 -11.30 27.62 -3.10
CA ARG A 991 -10.70 27.60 -4.44
C ARG A 991 -11.16 28.79 -5.29
N ILE A 992 -12.48 29.03 -5.38
CA ILE A 992 -13.03 30.16 -6.15
C ILE A 992 -12.51 31.49 -5.60
N ILE A 993 -12.40 31.61 -4.27
CA ILE A 993 -11.87 32.79 -3.61
C ILE A 993 -10.40 33.01 -3.99
N ARG A 994 -9.54 31.98 -3.93
CA ARG A 994 -8.13 32.07 -4.35
C ARG A 994 -7.96 32.43 -5.82
N GLU A 995 -8.74 31.82 -6.71
CA GLU A 995 -8.77 32.18 -8.12
C GLU A 995 -9.14 33.66 -8.32
N THR A 996 -10.03 34.20 -7.49
CA THR A 996 -10.40 35.62 -7.53
C THR A 996 -9.27 36.50 -7.01
N VAL A 997 -8.58 36.10 -5.93
CA VAL A 997 -7.40 36.80 -5.42
C VAL A 997 -6.33 36.92 -6.51
N TRP A 998 -5.97 35.81 -7.17
CA TRP A 998 -4.94 35.83 -8.21
C TRP A 998 -5.38 36.65 -9.43
N ARG A 999 -6.64 36.56 -9.86
CA ARG A 999 -7.17 37.38 -10.96
C ARG A 999 -7.11 38.89 -10.68
N LYS A 1000 -7.14 39.29 -9.41
CA LYS A 1000 -6.98 40.69 -8.98
C LYS A 1000 -5.51 41.11 -8.82
N MET A 1001 -4.56 40.18 -8.94
CA MET A 1001 -3.12 40.45 -8.90
C MET A 1001 -2.54 40.60 -10.32
N SER A 1002 -1.25 40.91 -10.41
CA SER A 1002 -0.53 41.14 -11.66
C SER A 1002 -0.58 39.96 -12.63
N LYS A 1003 -0.25 40.23 -13.90
CA LYS A 1003 -0.12 39.19 -14.94
C LYS A 1003 0.93 38.14 -14.55
N PHE A 1004 2.03 38.55 -13.91
CA PHE A 1004 3.09 37.66 -13.43
C PHE A 1004 2.55 36.58 -12.48
N ILE A 1005 1.69 36.97 -11.52
CA ILE A 1005 1.05 36.02 -10.61
C ILE A 1005 0.05 35.12 -11.34
N ASN A 1006 -0.78 35.69 -12.21
CA ASN A 1006 -1.79 34.93 -12.95
C ASN A 1006 -1.18 33.88 -13.89
N SER A 1007 -0.03 34.17 -14.49
CA SER A 1007 0.65 33.26 -15.42
C SER A 1007 1.72 32.38 -14.77
N GLY A 1008 1.95 32.53 -13.46
CA GLY A 1008 2.97 31.82 -12.70
C GLY A 1008 2.52 30.46 -12.18
N SER A 1009 3.49 29.70 -11.69
CA SER A 1009 3.32 28.39 -11.07
C SER A 1009 2.45 28.42 -9.81
N SER A 1010 2.04 27.25 -9.35
CA SER A 1010 1.36 27.06 -8.07
C SER A 1010 2.19 27.62 -6.91
N PHE A 1011 3.51 27.47 -6.97
CA PHE A 1011 4.44 28.04 -5.98
C PHE A 1011 4.39 29.57 -5.95
N VAL A 1012 4.53 30.23 -7.10
CA VAL A 1012 4.43 31.70 -7.21
C VAL A 1012 3.08 32.20 -6.70
N ARG A 1013 1.99 31.53 -7.12
CA ARG A 1013 0.63 31.86 -6.68
C ARG A 1013 0.41 31.64 -5.18
N ASN A 1014 1.03 30.61 -4.59
CA ASN A 1014 0.98 30.38 -3.15
C ASN A 1014 1.78 31.44 -2.37
N LEU A 1015 2.97 31.82 -2.84
CA LEU A 1015 3.73 32.94 -2.26
C LEU A 1015 2.96 34.25 -2.32
N ALA A 1016 2.22 34.49 -3.42
CA ALA A 1016 1.41 35.69 -3.56
C ALA A 1016 0.29 35.80 -2.51
N LEU A 1017 -0.19 34.68 -1.95
CA LEU A 1017 -1.16 34.72 -0.84
C LEU A 1017 -0.55 35.33 0.44
N ALA A 1018 0.77 35.32 0.62
CA ALA A 1018 1.42 36.03 1.71
C ALA A 1018 1.18 37.54 1.64
N SER A 1019 1.10 38.10 0.41
CA SER A 1019 0.69 39.51 0.23
C SER A 1019 -0.70 39.76 0.80
N LEU A 1020 -1.62 38.85 0.53
CA LEU A 1020 -2.97 38.96 1.07
C LEU A 1020 -2.97 38.82 2.60
N ALA A 1021 -2.19 37.89 3.17
CA ALA A 1021 -2.15 37.65 4.61
C ALA A 1021 -1.58 38.85 5.40
N PHE A 1022 -0.44 39.42 4.96
CA PHE A 1022 0.24 40.48 5.71
C PHE A 1022 -0.37 41.87 5.53
N CYS A 1023 -1.11 42.10 4.44
CA CYS A 1023 -1.75 43.36 4.16
C CYS A 1023 -3.20 43.35 4.64
N ALA A 1024 -3.48 44.09 5.70
CA ALA A 1024 -4.81 44.20 6.25
C ALA A 1024 -5.08 45.60 6.82
N TYR A 1025 -6.36 45.94 6.92
CA TYR A 1025 -6.79 47.03 7.78
C TYR A 1025 -6.68 46.57 9.25
N ALA A 1026 -6.08 47.39 10.11
CA ALA A 1026 -5.96 47.14 11.54
C ALA A 1026 -6.37 48.41 12.29
N LYS A 1027 -7.40 48.31 13.12
CA LYS A 1027 -8.04 49.46 13.77
C LYS A 1027 -7.10 50.15 14.74
N SER A 1028 -6.32 49.40 15.51
CA SER A 1028 -5.33 49.98 16.44
C SER A 1028 -4.00 50.37 15.80
N ALA A 1029 -3.80 50.08 14.51
CA ALA A 1029 -2.52 50.26 13.82
C ALA A 1029 -2.67 50.96 12.46
N GLN A 1030 -3.48 52.03 12.43
CA GLN A 1030 -3.72 52.81 11.20
C GLN A 1030 -2.44 53.51 10.71
N LEU A 1031 -2.31 53.60 9.38
CA LEU A 1031 -1.32 54.48 8.77
C LEU A 1031 -1.75 55.96 8.96
N PRO A 1032 -0.79 56.90 9.01
CA PRO A 1032 -1.07 58.32 8.93
C PRO A 1032 -2.02 58.67 7.79
N GLN A 1033 -2.98 59.58 8.05
CA GLN A 1033 -3.92 60.05 7.04
C GLN A 1033 -3.17 60.76 5.91
N LEU A 1034 -3.49 60.40 4.66
CA LEU A 1034 -2.93 61.01 3.45
C LEU A 1034 -3.54 62.40 3.20
N SER A 1035 -2.95 63.16 2.29
CA SER A 1035 -3.54 64.42 1.81
C SER A 1035 -4.76 64.12 0.94
N ASP A 1036 -5.79 64.96 1.03
CA ASP A 1036 -6.96 64.90 0.14
C ASP A 1036 -6.63 65.36 -1.29
N LYS A 1037 -5.41 65.87 -1.53
CA LYS A 1037 -4.91 66.36 -2.83
C LYS A 1037 -4.02 65.36 -3.57
N ILE A 1038 -3.90 64.13 -3.10
CA ILE A 1038 -3.17 63.09 -3.85
C ILE A 1038 -3.91 62.76 -5.15
N HIS A 1039 -3.18 62.32 -6.19
CA HIS A 1039 -3.83 61.89 -7.44
C HIS A 1039 -4.79 60.70 -7.20
N PRO A 1040 -5.90 60.59 -7.96
CA PRO A 1040 -6.77 59.42 -7.93
C PRO A 1040 -6.02 58.12 -8.28
N PRO A 1041 -6.42 56.95 -7.75
CA PRO A 1041 -7.55 56.75 -6.84
C PRO A 1041 -7.27 57.21 -5.40
N LEU A 1042 -8.31 57.69 -4.73
CA LEU A 1042 -8.26 58.04 -3.30
C LEU A 1042 -8.52 56.79 -2.44
N PRO A 1043 -7.95 56.70 -1.23
CA PRO A 1043 -8.18 55.57 -0.34
C PRO A 1043 -9.65 55.49 0.10
N ASN A 1044 -10.12 54.26 0.30
CA ASN A 1044 -11.44 54.00 0.90
C ASN A 1044 -11.53 54.62 2.30
N THR A 1045 -12.74 54.95 2.73
CA THR A 1045 -13.00 55.49 4.07
C THR A 1045 -13.95 54.59 4.86
N VAL A 1046 -13.76 54.54 6.17
CA VAL A 1046 -14.66 53.86 7.12
C VAL A 1046 -15.10 54.86 8.18
N VAL A 1047 -16.31 54.67 8.69
CA VAL A 1047 -16.83 55.49 9.80
C VAL A 1047 -16.37 54.85 11.10
N ASP A 1048 -15.59 55.60 11.89
CA ASP A 1048 -15.16 55.14 13.20
C ASP A 1048 -16.35 55.10 14.17
N SER A 1049 -16.61 53.95 14.77
CA SER A 1049 -17.80 53.71 15.60
C SER A 1049 -17.78 54.45 16.94
N VAL A 1050 -16.63 54.97 17.38
CA VAL A 1050 -16.46 55.69 18.65
C VAL A 1050 -16.56 57.19 18.45
N THR A 1051 -15.98 57.70 17.36
CA THR A 1051 -15.86 59.14 17.07
C THR A 1051 -16.86 59.64 16.02
N GLY A 1052 -17.53 58.74 15.31
CA GLY A 1052 -18.47 59.04 14.23
C GLY A 1052 -17.82 59.68 12.99
N SER A 1053 -16.50 59.78 12.96
CA SER A 1053 -15.74 60.48 11.93
C SER A 1053 -15.32 59.53 10.81
N SER A 1054 -15.34 60.02 9.57
CA SER A 1054 -14.86 59.28 8.41
C SER A 1054 -13.32 59.29 8.39
N VAL A 1055 -12.70 58.11 8.42
CA VAL A 1055 -11.24 57.93 8.43
C VAL A 1055 -10.81 57.09 7.24
N GLN A 1056 -9.65 57.41 6.65
CA GLN A 1056 -9.10 56.61 5.54
C GLN A 1056 -8.74 55.20 6.04
N ALA A 1057 -9.35 54.19 5.43
CA ALA A 1057 -9.22 52.77 5.75
C ALA A 1057 -8.00 52.15 5.06
N LEU A 1058 -6.82 52.70 5.35
CA LEU A 1058 -5.59 52.32 4.68
C LEU A 1058 -5.17 50.89 5.04
N THR A 1059 -4.87 50.08 4.03
CA THR A 1059 -4.23 48.78 4.22
C THR A 1059 -2.81 49.00 4.73
N SER A 1060 -2.44 48.29 5.79
CA SER A 1060 -1.10 48.36 6.38
C SER A 1060 -0.42 46.99 6.36
N LEU A 1061 0.91 46.99 6.24
CA LEU A 1061 1.72 45.79 6.15
C LEU A 1061 2.23 45.36 7.53
N SER A 1062 1.80 44.19 7.98
CA SER A 1062 2.34 43.53 9.17
C SER A 1062 3.77 43.03 8.91
N ALA A 1063 4.67 43.19 9.89
CA ALA A 1063 6.01 42.59 9.85
C ALA A 1063 5.99 41.06 10.08
N GLY A 1064 4.89 40.52 10.60
CA GLY A 1064 4.72 39.09 10.86
C GLY A 1064 3.51 38.80 11.75
N LEU A 1065 2.84 37.69 11.47
CA LEU A 1065 1.69 37.22 12.24
C LEU A 1065 2.12 36.10 13.20
N PRO A 1066 1.54 36.01 14.42
CA PRO A 1066 0.58 36.95 15.01
C PRO A 1066 1.21 38.14 15.75
N HIS A 1067 2.51 38.05 16.11
CA HIS A 1067 3.14 38.95 17.09
C HIS A 1067 3.24 40.42 16.66
N PHE A 1068 3.30 40.70 15.35
CA PHE A 1068 3.41 42.05 14.79
C PHE A 1068 2.19 42.39 13.94
N SER A 1069 1.01 42.05 14.44
CA SER A 1069 -0.25 42.18 13.73
C SER A 1069 -1.09 43.38 14.16
N CYS A 1070 -0.97 43.86 15.40
CA CYS A 1070 -1.84 44.92 15.94
C CYS A 1070 -1.07 45.95 16.78
N GLY A 1071 -1.74 47.05 17.10
CA GLY A 1071 -1.23 48.13 17.94
C GLY A 1071 0.06 48.77 17.41
N LEU A 1072 0.87 49.27 18.34
CA LEU A 1072 2.13 49.95 18.00
C LEU A 1072 3.10 49.04 17.21
N PHE A 1073 3.04 47.72 17.42
CA PHE A 1073 4.01 46.76 16.89
C PHE A 1073 3.70 46.24 15.48
N ARG A 1074 2.63 46.69 14.81
CA ARG A 1074 2.32 46.20 13.45
C ARG A 1074 3.27 46.72 12.39
N ASN A 1075 3.47 48.04 12.38
CA ASN A 1075 4.07 48.77 11.26
C ASN A 1075 5.53 49.14 11.56
N TRP A 1076 6.45 48.44 10.88
CA TRP A 1076 7.89 48.64 11.01
C TRP A 1076 8.51 49.13 9.70
N GLY A 1077 9.04 50.36 9.67
CA GLY A 1077 9.55 50.99 8.45
C GLY A 1077 10.60 50.16 7.71
N ARG A 1078 11.54 49.53 8.43
CA ARG A 1078 12.53 48.64 7.80
C ARG A 1078 11.83 47.48 7.08
N ASP A 1079 11.07 46.69 7.82
CA ASP A 1079 10.40 45.49 7.32
C ASP A 1079 9.43 45.81 6.18
N THR A 1080 8.66 46.90 6.33
CA THR A 1080 7.75 47.41 5.30
C THR A 1080 8.48 47.68 3.99
N PHE A 1081 9.57 48.45 4.00
CA PHE A 1081 10.23 48.86 2.76
C PHE A 1081 11.21 47.83 2.19
N ILE A 1082 11.60 46.80 2.96
CA ILE A 1082 12.23 45.60 2.40
C ILE A 1082 11.18 44.76 1.65
N ALA A 1083 10.00 44.57 2.25
CA ALA A 1083 8.97 43.67 1.71
C ALA A 1083 8.10 44.31 0.61
N LEU A 1084 7.96 45.64 0.58
CA LEU A 1084 7.06 46.36 -0.32
C LEU A 1084 7.21 45.98 -1.80
N PRO A 1085 8.43 45.89 -2.39
CA PRO A 1085 8.57 45.49 -3.78
C PRO A 1085 7.98 44.10 -4.07
N GLY A 1086 8.23 43.12 -3.20
CA GLY A 1086 7.73 41.76 -3.38
C GLY A 1086 6.23 41.60 -3.09
N ILE A 1087 5.77 42.22 -1.99
CA ILE A 1087 4.40 42.03 -1.49
C ILE A 1087 3.39 42.91 -2.22
N LEU A 1088 3.75 44.14 -2.60
CA LEU A 1088 2.81 45.10 -3.20
C LEU A 1088 3.08 45.36 -4.69
N LEU A 1089 4.33 45.54 -5.12
CA LEU A 1089 4.61 45.89 -6.53
C LEU A 1089 4.49 44.68 -7.47
N ILE A 1090 5.20 43.58 -7.18
CA ILE A 1090 5.16 42.37 -8.03
C ILE A 1090 3.74 41.79 -8.10
N THR A 1091 2.95 41.92 -7.04
CA THR A 1091 1.56 41.45 -7.00
C THR A 1091 0.57 42.40 -7.66
N GLY A 1092 0.99 43.61 -8.06
CA GLY A 1092 0.15 44.60 -8.75
C GLY A 1092 -0.71 45.48 -7.83
N ARG A 1093 -0.41 45.53 -6.54
CA ARG A 1093 -1.12 46.33 -5.52
C ARG A 1093 -0.51 47.74 -5.41
N TYR A 1094 -0.46 48.43 -6.55
CA TYR A 1094 0.23 49.71 -6.70
C TYR A 1094 -0.36 50.80 -5.80
N ASP A 1095 -1.69 50.89 -5.71
CA ASP A 1095 -2.37 51.91 -4.89
C ASP A 1095 -1.95 51.82 -3.42
N GLU A 1096 -1.94 50.60 -2.85
CA GLU A 1096 -1.53 50.39 -1.46
C GLU A 1096 -0.04 50.64 -1.22
N ALA A 1097 0.82 50.33 -2.21
CA ALA A 1097 2.24 50.66 -2.15
C ALA A 1097 2.45 52.17 -2.10
N ARG A 1098 1.76 52.90 -2.98
CA ARG A 1098 1.75 54.35 -3.04
C ARG A 1098 1.27 54.97 -1.73
N TYR A 1099 0.12 54.52 -1.21
CA TYR A 1099 -0.41 55.00 0.07
C TYR A 1099 0.56 54.76 1.23
N THR A 1100 1.20 53.60 1.28
CA THR A 1100 2.21 53.27 2.30
C THR A 1100 3.42 54.21 2.20
N ILE A 1101 3.94 54.42 0.99
CA ILE A 1101 5.06 55.34 0.73
C ILE A 1101 4.72 56.76 1.22
N LEU A 1102 3.55 57.28 0.86
CA LEU A 1102 3.12 58.64 1.21
C LEU A 1102 2.85 58.79 2.71
N ALA A 1103 2.28 57.77 3.36
CA ALA A 1103 2.02 57.79 4.80
C ALA A 1103 3.32 57.86 5.62
N TYR A 1104 4.34 57.07 5.25
CA TYR A 1104 5.66 57.12 5.88
C TYR A 1104 6.43 58.40 5.51
N ALA A 1105 6.25 58.93 4.29
CA ALA A 1105 6.81 60.22 3.89
C ALA A 1105 6.30 61.36 4.79
N GLY A 1106 5.02 61.31 5.17
CA GLY A 1106 4.44 62.23 6.15
C GLY A 1106 5.14 62.19 7.51
N CYS A 1107 5.78 61.07 7.83
CA CYS A 1107 6.54 60.86 9.07
C CYS A 1107 8.05 61.10 8.92
N LEU A 1108 8.59 61.54 7.78
CA LEU A 1108 10.03 61.84 7.69
C LEU A 1108 10.41 62.91 8.75
N ARG A 1109 11.43 62.66 9.56
CA ARG A 1109 11.94 63.60 10.58
C ARG A 1109 13.43 63.37 10.77
N HIS A 1110 14.20 64.42 11.02
CA HIS A 1110 15.67 64.34 11.12
C HIS A 1110 16.36 63.81 9.84
N GLY A 1111 15.69 63.85 8.69
CA GLY A 1111 16.15 63.15 7.47
C GLY A 1111 15.97 61.63 7.51
N LEU A 1112 15.27 61.07 8.51
CA LEU A 1112 15.06 59.63 8.71
C LEU A 1112 13.58 59.23 8.60
N ILE A 1113 13.34 58.02 8.12
CA ILE A 1113 12.04 57.32 8.19
C ILE A 1113 11.99 56.54 9.51
N PRO A 1114 10.87 56.55 10.25
CA PRO A 1114 10.80 55.88 11.53
C PRO A 1114 10.87 54.36 11.39
N ASN A 1115 11.50 53.69 12.37
CA ASN A 1115 11.46 52.23 12.43
C ASN A 1115 10.10 51.76 12.95
N LEU A 1116 9.67 52.25 14.11
CA LEU A 1116 8.33 51.98 14.63
C LEU A 1116 7.43 53.12 14.18
N LEU A 1117 6.37 52.85 13.41
CA LEU A 1117 5.52 53.92 12.89
C LEU A 1117 4.59 54.53 13.96
N GLY A 1118 3.97 53.69 14.81
CA GLY A 1118 3.10 54.14 15.90
C GLY A 1118 2.00 55.12 15.48
N GLY A 1119 1.37 54.93 14.31
CA GLY A 1119 0.37 55.85 13.75
C GLY A 1119 0.91 57.23 13.34
N GLY A 1120 2.24 57.38 13.27
CA GLY A 1120 2.94 58.64 12.99
C GLY A 1120 3.19 59.50 14.23
N ALA A 1121 2.20 59.59 15.14
CA ALA A 1121 2.33 60.38 16.36
C ALA A 1121 3.31 59.78 17.39
N PHE A 1122 3.40 58.45 17.45
CA PHE A 1122 4.31 57.73 18.36
C PHE A 1122 5.49 57.10 17.60
N ALA A 1123 5.88 57.72 16.49
CA ALA A 1123 6.94 57.22 15.62
C ALA A 1123 8.32 57.24 16.30
N ARG A 1124 9.14 56.21 16.09
CA ARG A 1124 10.49 56.09 16.66
C ARG A 1124 11.58 56.09 15.59
N TYR A 1125 12.51 57.04 15.69
CA TYR A 1125 13.61 57.27 14.74
C TYR A 1125 14.93 56.69 15.26
N ASN A 1126 14.95 55.39 15.53
CA ASN A 1126 16.15 54.66 15.99
C ASN A 1126 16.78 53.79 14.88
N CYS A 1127 16.38 54.00 13.63
CA CYS A 1127 16.83 53.21 12.49
C CYS A 1127 17.43 54.11 11.42
N ARG A 1128 18.64 53.74 10.96
CA ARG A 1128 19.36 54.44 9.89
C ARG A 1128 19.08 53.87 8.51
N ASP A 1129 18.66 52.61 8.43
CA ASP A 1129 18.47 51.90 7.15
C ASP A 1129 17.08 52.12 6.52
N ALA A 1130 16.05 52.36 7.33
CA ALA A 1130 14.65 52.47 6.86
C ALA A 1130 14.45 53.55 5.79
N VAL A 1131 15.15 54.69 5.89
CA VAL A 1131 15.08 55.76 4.88
C VAL A 1131 15.62 55.31 3.53
N TRP A 1132 16.67 54.50 3.51
CA TRP A 1132 17.27 53.99 2.27
C TRP A 1132 16.39 52.92 1.64
N TRP A 1133 15.80 52.04 2.44
CA TRP A 1133 14.80 51.08 1.93
C TRP A 1133 13.56 51.78 1.41
N TRP A 1134 13.10 52.87 2.04
CA TRP A 1134 12.00 53.70 1.55
C TRP A 1134 12.34 54.35 0.20
N LEU A 1135 13.52 54.95 0.05
CA LEU A 1135 13.98 55.50 -1.22
C LEU A 1135 14.12 54.42 -2.30
N TYR A 1136 14.64 53.25 -1.95
CA TYR A 1136 14.71 52.09 -2.85
C TYR A 1136 13.33 51.63 -3.30
N SER A 1137 12.36 51.56 -2.37
CA SER A 1137 10.97 51.24 -2.67
C SER A 1137 10.32 52.24 -3.62
N ILE A 1138 10.60 53.55 -3.47
CA ILE A 1138 10.14 54.59 -4.40
C ILE A 1138 10.74 54.38 -5.78
N LYS A 1139 12.06 54.14 -5.86
CA LYS A 1139 12.71 53.81 -7.14
C LYS A 1139 12.03 52.61 -7.81
N CYS A 1140 11.86 51.50 -7.07
CA CYS A 1140 11.17 50.33 -7.59
C CYS A 1140 9.72 50.63 -8.00
N TYR A 1141 9.00 51.48 -7.26
CA TYR A 1141 7.66 51.91 -7.64
C TYR A 1141 7.68 52.63 -8.99
N THR A 1142 8.59 53.59 -9.19
CA THR A 1142 8.73 54.32 -10.46
C THR A 1142 9.11 53.42 -11.64
N GLU A 1143 9.81 52.32 -11.39
CA GLU A 1143 10.22 51.36 -12.43
C GLU A 1143 9.15 50.30 -12.75
N ILE A 1144 8.33 49.90 -11.78
CA ILE A 1144 7.41 48.75 -11.89
C ILE A 1144 5.95 49.18 -12.05
N ALA A 1145 5.51 50.24 -11.36
CA ALA A 1145 4.12 50.68 -11.42
C ALA A 1145 3.83 51.41 -12.75
N PRO A 1146 2.63 51.23 -13.34
CA PRO A 1146 2.22 52.03 -14.49
C PRO A 1146 2.25 53.53 -14.17
N ASN A 1147 2.91 54.33 -15.02
CA ASN A 1147 3.12 55.78 -14.80
C ASN A 1147 3.70 56.09 -13.41
N GLY A 1148 4.59 55.23 -12.92
CA GLY A 1148 5.06 55.26 -11.54
C GLY A 1148 5.76 56.57 -11.16
N GLU A 1149 6.32 57.31 -12.10
CA GLU A 1149 6.94 58.63 -11.92
C GLU A 1149 5.97 59.70 -11.40
N GLU A 1150 4.66 59.56 -11.64
CA GLU A 1150 3.64 60.51 -11.17
C GLU A 1150 3.60 60.61 -9.65
N ILE A 1151 4.02 59.57 -8.93
CA ILE A 1151 4.08 59.55 -7.45
C ILE A 1151 4.95 60.69 -6.90
N LEU A 1152 5.97 61.14 -7.65
CA LEU A 1152 6.87 62.22 -7.22
C LEU A 1152 6.15 63.56 -7.05
N SER A 1153 5.03 63.73 -7.76
CA SER A 1153 4.18 64.92 -7.70
C SER A 1153 3.03 64.80 -6.69
N ASP A 1154 2.86 63.64 -6.04
CA ASP A 1154 1.83 63.48 -5.02
C ASP A 1154 2.09 64.33 -3.79
N THR A 1155 1.01 64.90 -3.27
CA THR A 1155 1.05 65.74 -2.07
C THR A 1155 1.20 64.87 -0.83
N VAL A 1156 2.33 65.01 -0.12
CA VAL A 1156 2.60 64.42 1.17
C VAL A 1156 2.10 65.34 2.28
N ARG A 1157 1.28 64.79 3.18
CA ARG A 1157 0.87 65.47 4.43
C ARG A 1157 1.96 65.28 5.49
N ARG A 1158 2.82 66.29 5.68
CA ARG A 1158 3.94 66.26 6.64
C ARG A 1158 3.40 66.43 8.07
N LEU A 1159 3.55 65.39 8.90
CA LEU A 1159 3.24 65.42 10.33
C LEU A 1159 4.34 66.11 11.15
N TYR A 1160 5.56 66.13 10.63
CA TYR A 1160 6.74 66.77 11.22
C TYR A 1160 7.36 67.73 10.19
N PRO A 1161 6.83 68.95 10.04
CA PRO A 1161 7.38 69.93 9.10
C PRO A 1161 8.74 70.48 9.53
N SER A 1162 9.09 70.37 10.81
CA SER A 1162 10.45 70.59 11.32
C SER A 1162 10.74 69.66 12.50
N ASP A 1163 12.01 69.53 12.84
CA ASP A 1163 12.48 68.60 13.87
C ASP A 1163 11.95 68.87 15.28
N ASP A 1164 11.53 70.09 15.58
CA ASP A 1164 11.11 70.53 16.92
C ASP A 1164 9.59 70.42 17.14
N VAL A 1165 8.83 70.04 16.12
CA VAL A 1165 7.37 69.97 16.16
C VAL A 1165 6.89 68.66 16.80
N VAL A 1166 5.93 68.76 17.72
CA VAL A 1166 5.17 67.61 18.23
C VAL A 1166 4.14 67.23 17.17
N ALA A 1167 4.00 65.94 16.90
CA ALA A 1167 3.09 65.41 15.87
C ALA A 1167 1.70 66.06 15.95
N SER A 1168 1.08 66.27 14.78
CA SER A 1168 -0.30 66.77 14.59
C SER A 1168 -0.64 68.18 15.13
N GLN A 1169 0.30 68.93 15.73
CA GLN A 1169 0.08 70.33 16.10
C GLN A 1169 0.13 71.31 14.92
N LYS A 1170 0.93 71.00 13.88
CA LYS A 1170 1.03 71.79 12.65
C LYS A 1170 1.42 70.86 11.51
N CYS A 1171 0.50 70.58 10.58
CA CYS A 1171 0.79 69.82 9.37
C CYS A 1171 1.01 70.76 8.19
N THR A 1172 1.98 70.43 7.33
CA THR A 1172 2.18 71.10 6.04
C THR A 1172 2.00 70.09 4.91
N GLU A 1173 1.85 70.59 3.69
CA GLU A 1173 1.72 69.79 2.48
C GLU A 1173 2.84 70.15 1.52
N GLN A 1174 3.50 69.14 0.94
CA GLN A 1174 4.52 69.32 -0.08
C GLN A 1174 4.56 68.11 -1.02
N PRO A 1175 5.01 68.26 -2.27
CA PRO A 1175 5.26 67.14 -3.17
C PRO A 1175 6.19 66.07 -2.56
N LEU A 1176 6.02 64.82 -2.96
CA LEU A 1176 6.90 63.72 -2.54
C LEU A 1176 8.36 63.98 -2.96
N ALA A 1177 8.60 64.54 -4.14
CA ALA A 1177 9.93 64.92 -4.62
C ALA A 1177 10.68 65.84 -3.63
N ASP A 1178 9.97 66.82 -3.06
CA ASP A 1178 10.55 67.75 -2.07
C ASP A 1178 10.87 67.03 -0.76
N THR A 1179 10.04 66.07 -0.37
CA THR A 1179 10.29 65.22 0.82
C THR A 1179 11.50 64.30 0.62
N ILE A 1180 11.70 63.78 -0.59
CA ILE A 1180 12.89 63.00 -0.96
C ILE A 1180 14.14 63.89 -0.91
N GLN A 1181 14.06 65.09 -1.50
CA GLN A 1181 15.15 66.05 -1.49
C GLN A 1181 15.52 66.44 -0.04
N GLU A 1182 14.53 66.66 0.83
CA GLU A 1182 14.74 66.92 2.26
C GLU A 1182 15.53 65.78 2.92
N ALA A 1183 15.12 64.52 2.73
CA ALA A 1183 15.83 63.37 3.28
C ALA A 1183 17.30 63.32 2.82
N MET A 1184 17.55 63.42 1.51
CA MET A 1184 18.90 63.35 0.95
C MET A 1184 19.78 64.52 1.40
N GLN A 1185 19.23 65.74 1.39
CA GLN A 1185 19.94 66.95 1.78
C GLN A 1185 20.37 66.88 3.26
N ARG A 1186 19.49 66.40 4.15
CA ARG A 1186 19.80 66.27 5.59
C ARG A 1186 20.90 65.26 5.85
N HIS A 1187 20.94 64.17 5.08
CA HIS A 1187 22.03 63.21 5.14
C HIS A 1187 23.35 63.81 4.64
N PHE A 1188 23.32 64.63 3.59
CA PHE A 1188 24.49 65.34 3.07
C PHE A 1188 25.04 66.38 4.06
N GLU A 1189 24.15 67.10 4.74
CA GLU A 1189 24.50 68.12 5.76
C GLU A 1189 25.01 67.51 7.07
N GLY A 1190 24.73 66.23 7.32
CA GLY A 1190 25.07 65.53 8.54
C GLY A 1190 23.94 65.57 9.57
N ILE A 1191 23.57 64.40 10.09
CA ILE A 1191 22.48 64.22 11.06
C ILE A 1191 23.07 63.99 12.45
N SER A 1192 22.72 64.85 13.41
CA SER A 1192 23.05 64.67 14.83
C SER A 1192 21.77 64.82 15.66
N VAL A 1193 21.30 63.73 16.25
CA VAL A 1193 20.02 63.66 16.96
C VAL A 1193 20.21 62.94 18.28
N ARG A 1194 19.65 63.49 19.36
CA ARG A 1194 19.56 62.82 20.66
C ARG A 1194 18.17 62.22 20.81
N THR A 1195 18.05 60.91 20.71
CA THR A 1195 16.76 60.23 20.88
C THR A 1195 16.34 60.27 22.35
N LEU A 1196 15.24 60.95 22.67
CA LEU A 1196 14.63 60.89 24.00
C LEU A 1196 14.01 59.50 24.22
N LEU A 1197 14.57 58.72 25.14
CA LEU A 1197 13.89 57.56 25.72
C LEU A 1197 12.79 58.10 26.64
N PHE A 1198 11.54 58.06 26.19
CA PHE A 1198 10.41 58.33 27.08
C PHE A 1198 10.14 57.07 27.92
N THR A 1199 10.59 57.11 29.18
CA THR A 1199 10.27 56.15 30.26
C THR A 1199 8.81 56.31 30.76
N ILE A 1200 7.87 56.77 29.93
CA ILE A 1200 6.48 57.03 30.34
C ILE A 1200 5.52 56.30 29.40
N VAL A 1201 5.40 54.99 29.56
CA VAL A 1201 4.21 54.21 29.14
C VAL A 1201 3.85 53.13 30.18
N LEU A 1202 4.74 52.76 31.11
CA LEU A 1202 4.42 51.78 32.16
C LEU A 1202 3.61 52.34 33.35
N LEU A 1203 3.35 53.65 33.44
CA LEU A 1203 2.67 54.26 34.60
C LEU A 1203 1.21 54.65 34.40
N SER A 1204 0.61 54.54 33.20
CA SER A 1204 -0.81 54.91 32.98
C SER A 1204 -1.76 53.73 32.77
N VAL A 1205 -1.29 52.49 32.90
CA VAL A 1205 -2.14 51.27 32.80
C VAL A 1205 -2.61 50.78 34.19
N HIS A 1206 -2.24 51.46 35.27
CA HIS A 1206 -2.50 50.98 36.64
C HIS A 1206 -3.74 51.55 37.35
N GLU A 1207 -4.56 52.41 36.75
CA GLU A 1207 -5.67 53.03 37.50
C GLU A 1207 -7.05 52.38 37.41
N HIS A 1208 -7.31 51.35 36.58
CA HIS A 1208 -8.65 50.75 36.47
C HIS A 1208 -8.66 49.21 36.62
N ILE A 1209 -8.16 48.70 37.75
CA ILE A 1209 -8.45 47.35 38.23
C ILE A 1209 -9.36 47.47 39.46
N PRO A 1210 -10.64 47.00 39.43
CA PRO A 1210 -11.43 46.91 40.66
C PRO A 1210 -10.83 45.81 41.57
N PRO A 1211 -10.88 45.98 42.90
CA PRO A 1211 -10.21 45.07 43.82
C PRO A 1211 -10.90 43.70 43.80
N VAL A 1212 -10.17 42.68 43.35
CA VAL A 1212 -10.53 41.28 43.54
C VAL A 1212 -10.36 40.95 45.02
N LYS A 1213 -11.48 40.61 45.69
CA LYS A 1213 -11.44 39.93 46.98
C LYS A 1213 -11.10 38.46 46.75
N GLU A 1214 -10.16 37.97 47.53
CA GLU A 1214 -9.81 36.56 47.65
C GLU A 1214 -11.04 35.68 47.93
N THR A 1215 -11.30 34.74 47.03
CA THR A 1215 -11.56 33.30 47.28
C THR A 1215 -11.56 32.56 45.95
#